data_AF-A0A971G055-F1
#
_entry.id   AF-A0A971G055-F1
#
_cell.length_a   1.000
_cell.length_b   1.000
_cell.length_c   1.000
_cell.angle_alpha   90.00
_cell.angle_beta   90.00
_cell.angle_gamma   90.00
#
_symmetry.space_group_name_H-M   'P 1'
#
loop_
_entity.id
_entity.type
_entity.pdbx_description
1 polymer ?
#
loop_
_entity_poly.entity_id
_entity_poly.type
_entity_poly.pdbx_seq_one_letter_code
_entity_poly.pdbx_strand_id
1 'polypeptide(L)'
;MRSSRMRPFVAIVVIVVGLVVAPTGAPGATVPSAAGPGPTSTGTFDLLYEDPVDRAGAPVVEPGPRAVVDTPDGPLTLPAVPVDARPGDRVRVDHRSGEVEVVSAVAEAPVTGTEDVLVVPVQWSGNGSDGTTAASLSNVMADSRTWLDEVSDGRLDLRATVRGWTTITRPSGSCDEAGYSFAYDVRTRTHDALRAAGVEPGAYDVVVIYFARTSSQTACAWAGLGGGSAVWLAAYASLGVIVHELGHTFGLGHASRLACTSGGEAVSLSGTCSAIEYGDPTDIMGASDAGFAGPHLESLGWLATAERRALSVPSTGTTSTSALLRPLSRPGTGVRLVRISHPDGSTYWVENRQRVGIDATNLPAAHVGVVVHFTPADGVTIPCQGQISGCAGSSFVIDARPADGVPESVAVDPVTGWSSPDGAVRIDVTATAGQDVTVAVQLSAPSAAPPTVTAVETGREGTVVRWSGGDTGATGDAPTGYRAYVVEYPYWLTVDAPLGARSAVLPTPSYGLGEKVTIRVAAINAMGPGVPSAPTRPRHLGGQAPYPTWDDMVATLRGTFKGTPGSWNARYEDVNALDSGAITPANYVATLVTDPHYEPRVAPVARLYRAYFRRLPDHAGLRYWADQLRAGRSLGWVSQAFSRSPEFVNTYGSLTDRQFVDLVYRNVLGRAPETAGWNYWTGVLTSGHRNRGQVMIGFSQSPENVRATAPTVDAVMLYAGLLDRKPTTAEVDAAASLTRAQLARQILLSRELEDRVG
;
A
#
# COMPACT_ATOMS: atom_id res chain seq x y z
N MET A 1 5.14 -25.24 -42.91
CA MET A 1 5.83 -23.94 -43.05
C MET A 1 4.85 -22.86 -42.61
N ARG A 2 4.85 -22.51 -41.33
CA ARG A 2 3.99 -21.48 -40.73
C ARG A 2 4.91 -20.39 -40.21
N SER A 3 4.63 -19.14 -40.57
CA SER A 3 5.40 -17.99 -40.12
C SER A 3 5.18 -17.83 -38.61
N SER A 4 6.15 -18.30 -37.83
CA SER A 4 6.36 -17.83 -36.47
C SER A 4 6.39 -16.29 -36.53
N ARG A 5 5.50 -15.62 -35.79
CA ARG A 5 5.75 -14.23 -35.41
C ARG A 5 7.02 -14.26 -34.55
N MET A 6 8.18 -14.23 -35.19
CA MET A 6 9.41 -13.80 -34.54
C MET A 6 9.13 -12.36 -34.11
N ARG A 7 8.86 -12.16 -32.82
CA ARG A 7 9.27 -10.90 -32.20
C ARG A 7 10.77 -10.78 -32.50
N PRO A 8 11.28 -9.64 -32.99
CA PRO A 8 12.68 -9.53 -33.37
C PRO A 8 13.56 -9.74 -32.13
N PHE A 9 14.03 -10.97 -31.94
CA PHE A 9 14.97 -11.35 -30.89
C PHE A 9 16.39 -11.12 -31.41
N VAL A 10 16.97 -9.98 -31.01
CA VAL A 10 18.41 -9.82 -30.92
C VAL A 10 18.67 -9.22 -29.54
N ALA A 11 19.30 -9.98 -28.65
CA ALA A 11 19.94 -9.42 -27.47
C ALA A 11 21.10 -8.53 -27.96
N ILE A 12 20.83 -7.26 -28.24
CA ILE A 12 21.89 -6.28 -28.45
C ILE A 12 22.21 -5.70 -27.08
N VAL A 13 23.21 -6.28 -26.42
CA VAL A 13 23.93 -5.58 -25.35
C VAL A 13 24.75 -4.50 -26.05
N VAL A 14 24.22 -3.27 -26.15
CA VAL A 14 25.03 -2.12 -26.59
C VAL A 14 25.87 -1.69 -25.39
N ILE A 15 27.10 -2.18 -25.31
CA ILE A 15 28.08 -1.66 -24.34
C ILE A 15 28.59 -0.31 -24.89
N VAL A 16 28.00 0.80 -24.46
CA VAL A 16 28.63 2.12 -24.66
C VAL A 16 29.66 2.33 -23.55
N VAL A 17 30.88 1.82 -23.74
CA VAL A 17 32.01 2.26 -22.92
C VAL A 17 32.36 3.67 -23.37
N GLY A 18 32.04 4.67 -22.55
CA GLY A 18 32.54 6.03 -22.74
C GLY A 18 34.05 6.09 -22.51
N LEU A 19 34.84 5.72 -23.53
CA LEU A 19 36.29 5.86 -23.51
C LEU A 19 36.63 7.32 -23.84
N VAL A 20 36.92 8.15 -22.82
CA VAL A 20 37.61 9.43 -23.05
C VAL A 20 39.06 9.12 -23.39
N VAL A 21 39.36 8.98 -24.68
CA VAL A 21 40.74 8.94 -25.18
C VAL A 21 41.27 10.36 -25.20
N ALA A 22 42.19 10.68 -24.28
CA ALA A 22 43.00 11.89 -24.38
C ALA A 22 43.93 11.80 -25.61
N PRO A 23 44.12 12.89 -26.38
CA PRO A 23 44.96 12.85 -27.56
C PRO A 23 46.43 12.66 -27.21
N THR A 24 47.07 11.79 -27.96
CA THR A 24 48.49 11.39 -27.90
C THR A 24 49.46 12.58 -27.98
N GLY A 25 50.48 12.58 -27.12
CA GLY A 25 51.63 13.48 -27.20
C GLY A 25 52.95 12.80 -26.84
N ALA A 26 53.80 12.62 -27.86
CA ALA A 26 55.26 12.37 -27.87
C ALA A 26 55.85 10.99 -27.43
N PRO A 27 56.82 10.44 -28.19
CA PRO A 27 57.51 9.20 -27.86
C PRO A 27 58.70 9.46 -26.91
N GLY A 28 58.79 8.70 -25.80
CA GLY A 28 60.01 8.67 -24.99
C GLY A 28 59.86 8.81 -23.46
N ALA A 29 58.71 8.49 -22.86
CA ALA A 29 58.57 8.46 -21.40
C ALA A 29 58.19 7.05 -20.92
N THR A 30 59.12 6.37 -20.25
CA THR A 30 58.83 5.24 -19.36
C THR A 30 58.06 5.74 -18.14
N VAL A 31 56.86 5.19 -17.88
CA VAL A 31 56.12 5.43 -16.63
C VAL A 31 56.38 4.26 -15.66
N PRO A 32 56.61 4.51 -14.36
CA PRO A 32 57.03 3.49 -13.38
C PRO A 32 55.86 2.58 -12.97
N SER A 33 56.19 1.39 -12.47
CA SER A 33 55.22 0.49 -11.82
C SER A 33 54.55 1.19 -10.64
N ALA A 34 53.28 1.57 -10.79
CA ALA A 34 52.44 1.97 -9.68
C ALA A 34 51.59 0.77 -9.26
N ALA A 35 51.95 0.17 -8.13
CA ALA A 35 51.03 -0.63 -7.35
C ALA A 35 49.94 0.31 -6.79
N GLY A 36 48.74 0.20 -7.33
CA GLY A 36 47.52 0.88 -6.91
C GLY A 36 46.32 0.17 -7.54
N PRO A 37 45.10 0.33 -6.99
CA PRO A 37 43.90 -0.28 -7.57
C PRO A 37 43.75 0.23 -9.00
N GLY A 38 43.48 -0.67 -9.94
CA GLY A 38 43.32 -0.35 -11.36
C GLY A 38 42.27 0.74 -11.60
N PRO A 39 42.24 1.35 -12.81
CA PRO A 39 41.25 2.36 -13.13
C PRO A 39 39.85 1.78 -12.94
N THR A 40 39.09 2.33 -12.01
CA THR A 40 37.66 2.01 -11.86
C THR A 40 36.95 2.54 -13.09
N SER A 41 36.57 1.64 -14.00
CA SER A 41 35.74 2.02 -15.13
C SER A 41 34.36 2.43 -14.61
N THR A 42 33.87 3.60 -15.02
CA THR A 42 32.49 4.04 -14.81
C THR A 42 31.70 3.77 -16.08
N GLY A 43 30.63 2.98 -15.99
CA GLY A 43 29.75 2.68 -17.12
C GLY A 43 28.27 2.70 -16.73
N THR A 44 27.44 2.95 -17.74
CA THR A 44 25.97 2.87 -17.68
C THR A 44 25.54 1.74 -18.63
N PHE A 45 24.59 0.90 -18.23
CA PHE A 45 24.10 -0.21 -19.05
C PHE A 45 22.62 -0.03 -19.38
N ASP A 46 22.25 -0.30 -20.63
CA ASP A 46 20.85 -0.40 -21.06
C ASP A 46 20.44 -1.88 -21.10
N LEU A 47 19.42 -2.25 -20.34
CA LEU A 47 18.85 -3.61 -20.30
C LEU A 47 17.44 -3.62 -20.87
N LEU A 48 17.05 -4.72 -21.52
CA LEU A 48 15.67 -5.00 -21.90
C LEU A 48 15.07 -5.93 -20.83
N TYR A 49 13.99 -5.52 -20.17
CA TYR A 49 13.38 -6.33 -19.12
C TYR A 49 12.55 -7.47 -19.71
N GLU A 50 12.84 -8.72 -19.31
CA GLU A 50 12.06 -9.92 -19.62
C GLU A 50 11.67 -10.62 -18.31
N ASP A 51 10.44 -11.17 -18.22
CA ASP A 51 10.05 -12.12 -17.16
C ASP A 51 11.07 -13.28 -17.20
N PRO A 52 11.74 -13.66 -16.09
CA PRO A 52 12.75 -14.70 -16.11
C PRO A 52 12.16 -16.03 -16.54
N VAL A 53 12.26 -16.32 -17.83
CA VAL A 53 12.29 -17.66 -18.37
C VAL A 53 13.46 -17.72 -19.32
N ASP A 54 14.52 -18.47 -19.02
CA ASP A 54 14.86 -19.59 -19.90
C ASP A 54 16.03 -20.50 -19.48
N ARG A 55 15.86 -21.77 -19.92
CA ARG A 55 16.86 -22.67 -20.54
C ARG A 55 18.29 -22.69 -20.00
N ALA A 56 18.49 -23.28 -18.82
CA ALA A 56 19.61 -24.20 -18.53
C ALA A 56 19.60 -24.49 -17.04
N GLY A 57 19.44 -25.76 -16.64
CA GLY A 57 19.39 -26.11 -15.22
C GLY A 57 20.61 -25.61 -14.44
N ALA A 58 20.38 -24.71 -13.48
CA ALA A 58 21.19 -24.40 -12.29
C ALA A 58 20.36 -23.53 -11.31
N PRO A 59 20.64 -23.53 -9.99
CA PRO A 59 19.64 -23.35 -8.94
C PRO A 59 19.33 -21.88 -8.63
N VAL A 60 18.04 -21.59 -8.39
CA VAL A 60 17.54 -20.31 -7.87
C VAL A 60 17.33 -20.43 -6.36
N VAL A 61 17.87 -19.49 -5.60
CA VAL A 61 17.59 -19.27 -4.17
C VAL A 61 16.91 -17.89 -4.04
N GLU A 62 15.81 -17.84 -3.27
CA GLU A 62 14.85 -16.73 -3.05
C GLU A 62 15.45 -15.38 -2.55
N PRO A 63 14.66 -14.29 -2.37
CA PRO A 63 13.41 -13.84 -3.01
C PRO A 63 13.60 -12.49 -3.77
N GLY A 64 12.92 -12.35 -4.92
CA GLY A 64 13.04 -11.23 -5.87
C GLY A 64 14.04 -11.54 -6.99
N PRO A 65 13.70 -11.34 -8.28
CA PRO A 65 14.59 -11.72 -9.38
C PRO A 65 15.82 -10.81 -9.38
N ARG A 66 16.94 -11.29 -8.85
CA ARG A 66 18.27 -10.68 -9.02
C ARG A 66 18.94 -11.35 -10.21
N ALA A 67 19.12 -10.63 -11.31
CA ALA A 67 19.96 -11.10 -12.41
C ALA A 67 21.44 -10.88 -12.07
N VAL A 68 22.27 -11.90 -12.28
CA VAL A 68 23.74 -11.81 -12.13
C VAL A 68 24.36 -11.73 -13.52
N VAL A 69 25.13 -10.67 -13.77
CA VAL A 69 25.86 -10.46 -15.04
C VAL A 69 27.35 -10.61 -14.77
N ASP A 70 28.02 -11.52 -15.47
CA ASP A 70 29.48 -11.66 -15.37
C ASP A 70 30.18 -10.48 -16.07
N THR A 71 30.98 -9.74 -15.31
CA THR A 71 31.84 -8.66 -15.83
C THR A 71 33.32 -9.03 -15.66
N PRO A 72 34.25 -8.38 -16.39
CA PRO A 72 35.69 -8.62 -16.25
C PRO A 72 36.23 -8.40 -14.82
N ASP A 73 35.52 -7.61 -14.00
CA ASP A 73 35.88 -7.29 -12.61
C ASP A 73 35.15 -8.20 -11.59
N GLY A 74 34.35 -9.16 -12.06
CA GLY A 74 33.60 -10.13 -11.25
C GLY A 74 32.09 -10.15 -11.53
N PRO A 75 31.34 -11.07 -10.89
CA PRO A 75 29.89 -11.16 -11.03
C PRO A 75 29.21 -9.94 -10.41
N LEU A 76 28.45 -9.20 -11.22
CA LEU A 76 27.64 -8.06 -10.81
C LEU A 76 26.23 -8.52 -10.45
N THR A 77 25.77 -8.23 -9.25
CA THR A 77 24.39 -8.50 -8.82
C THR A 77 23.53 -7.28 -9.10
N LEU A 78 22.49 -7.42 -9.93
CA LEU A 78 21.58 -6.31 -10.21
C LEU A 78 20.55 -6.12 -9.07
N PRO A 79 20.22 -4.87 -8.71
CA PRO A 79 19.13 -4.55 -7.78
C PRO A 79 17.76 -4.97 -8.34
N ALA A 80 16.75 -5.01 -7.47
CA ALA A 80 15.37 -5.33 -7.86
C ALA A 80 14.87 -4.32 -8.91
N VAL A 81 14.21 -4.83 -9.95
CA VAL A 81 13.61 -4.01 -11.01
C VAL A 81 12.49 -3.15 -10.40
N PRO A 82 12.29 -1.88 -10.82
CA PRO A 82 11.17 -1.06 -10.38
C PRO A 82 9.85 -1.78 -10.57
N VAL A 83 8.94 -1.63 -9.60
CA VAL A 83 7.60 -2.25 -9.60
C VAL A 83 6.77 -1.87 -10.84
N ASP A 84 7.16 -0.79 -11.51
CA ASP A 84 6.45 -0.20 -12.64
C ASP A 84 7.03 -0.62 -14.01
N ALA A 85 8.14 -1.37 -14.03
CA ALA A 85 8.77 -1.80 -15.28
C ALA A 85 8.02 -2.98 -15.90
N ARG A 86 7.60 -2.82 -17.16
CA ARG A 86 6.82 -3.80 -17.92
C ARG A 86 7.73 -4.66 -18.80
N PRO A 87 7.38 -5.94 -19.07
CA PRO A 87 8.13 -6.75 -20.02
C PRO A 87 8.30 -6.03 -21.38
N GLY A 88 9.55 -5.84 -21.79
CA GLY A 88 9.93 -5.08 -22.98
C GLY A 88 10.46 -3.66 -22.71
N ASP A 89 10.32 -3.12 -21.50
CA ASP A 89 10.85 -1.81 -21.15
C ASP A 89 12.38 -1.77 -21.21
N ARG A 90 12.91 -0.61 -21.62
CA ARG A 90 14.34 -0.32 -21.45
C ARG A 90 14.58 0.26 -20.08
N VAL A 91 15.55 -0.31 -19.39
CA VAL A 91 15.89 0.06 -18.02
C VAL A 91 17.37 0.45 -17.95
N ARG A 92 17.66 1.56 -17.28
CA ARG A 92 19.00 2.06 -16.95
C ARG A 92 19.31 1.70 -15.51
N VAL A 93 20.50 1.16 -15.29
CA VAL A 93 20.99 0.82 -13.95
C VAL A 93 22.27 1.59 -13.67
N ASP A 94 22.30 2.33 -12.56
CA ASP A 94 23.53 2.94 -12.03
C ASP A 94 24.26 1.94 -11.12
N HIS A 95 25.50 1.59 -11.50
CA HIS A 95 26.29 0.57 -10.79
C HIS A 95 26.79 0.98 -9.40
N ARG A 96 26.78 2.27 -9.03
CA ARG A 96 27.27 2.75 -7.72
C ARG A 96 26.14 2.96 -6.73
N SER A 97 25.01 3.49 -7.18
CA SER A 97 23.85 3.72 -6.32
C SER A 97 22.89 2.52 -6.27
N GLY A 98 22.94 1.63 -7.25
CA GLY A 98 21.94 0.57 -7.41
C GLY A 98 20.57 1.13 -7.84
N GLU A 99 20.53 2.37 -8.32
CA GLU A 99 19.31 3.03 -8.78
C GLU A 99 18.92 2.52 -10.17
N VAL A 100 17.63 2.25 -10.35
CA VAL A 100 17.09 1.66 -11.57
C VAL A 100 16.00 2.58 -12.12
N GLU A 101 16.17 3.03 -13.36
CA GLU A 101 15.28 3.99 -14.04
C GLU A 101 14.75 3.38 -15.34
N VAL A 102 13.44 3.46 -15.60
CA VAL A 102 12.89 3.10 -16.93
C VAL A 102 13.21 4.23 -17.91
N VAL A 103 14.05 3.96 -18.89
CA VAL A 103 14.61 4.97 -19.82
C VAL A 103 13.71 5.18 -21.04
N SER A 104 12.96 4.15 -21.42
CA SER A 104 11.93 4.26 -22.45
C SER A 104 10.95 3.10 -22.34
N ALA A 105 9.67 3.42 -22.18
CA ALA A 105 8.59 2.47 -22.39
C ALA A 105 8.50 2.12 -23.89
N VAL A 106 8.39 0.83 -24.20
CA VAL A 106 8.05 0.42 -25.58
C VAL A 106 6.56 0.69 -25.78
N ALA A 107 6.19 1.36 -26.87
CA ALA A 107 4.78 1.54 -27.22
C ALA A 107 4.09 0.16 -27.29
N GLU A 108 3.09 -0.07 -26.44
CA GLU A 108 2.40 -1.34 -26.35
C GLU A 108 1.78 -1.71 -27.70
N ALA A 109 2.07 -2.92 -28.15
CA ALA A 109 1.37 -3.48 -29.30
C ALA A 109 -0.06 -3.84 -28.86
N PRO A 110 -1.08 -3.59 -29.70
CA PRO A 110 -2.46 -3.98 -29.38
C PRO A 110 -2.57 -5.47 -29.02
N VAL A 111 -3.32 -5.80 -27.97
CA VAL A 111 -3.53 -7.18 -27.50
C VAL A 111 -4.54 -7.86 -28.43
N THR A 112 -4.07 -8.43 -29.54
CA THR A 112 -4.96 -8.95 -30.60
C THR A 112 -4.47 -10.28 -31.15
N GLY A 113 -5.40 -11.07 -31.70
CA GLY A 113 -5.13 -12.37 -32.27
C GLY A 113 -5.70 -13.49 -31.41
N THR A 114 -4.95 -14.58 -31.27
CA THR A 114 -5.35 -15.74 -30.47
C THR A 114 -4.39 -15.87 -29.30
N GLU A 115 -4.95 -15.98 -28.10
CA GLU A 115 -4.23 -16.24 -26.86
C GLU A 115 -4.35 -17.72 -26.50
N ASP A 116 -3.23 -18.44 -26.55
CA ASP A 116 -3.17 -19.86 -26.24
C ASP A 116 -2.97 -20.06 -24.74
N VAL A 117 -3.98 -20.61 -24.06
CA VAL A 117 -3.98 -20.74 -22.60
C VAL A 117 -3.92 -22.20 -22.17
N LEU A 118 -2.96 -22.56 -21.32
CA LEU A 118 -2.90 -23.86 -20.66
C LEU A 118 -3.54 -23.78 -19.28
N VAL A 119 -4.59 -24.56 -19.03
CA VAL A 119 -5.25 -24.63 -17.71
C VAL A 119 -4.89 -25.92 -17.00
N VAL A 120 -4.32 -25.78 -15.80
CA VAL A 120 -3.73 -26.87 -15.04
C VAL A 120 -4.34 -26.92 -13.65
N PRO A 121 -5.30 -27.83 -13.39
CA PRO A 121 -5.72 -28.11 -12.03
C PRO A 121 -4.63 -28.91 -11.29
N VAL A 122 -4.29 -28.46 -10.10
CA VAL A 122 -3.18 -28.95 -9.29
C VAL A 122 -3.66 -29.41 -7.93
N GLN A 123 -3.34 -30.66 -7.58
CA GLN A 123 -3.59 -31.22 -6.26
C GLN A 123 -2.28 -31.39 -5.49
N TRP A 124 -2.35 -31.23 -4.17
CA TRP A 124 -1.20 -31.41 -3.29
C TRP A 124 -0.93 -32.89 -3.03
N SER A 125 0.34 -33.30 -3.03
CA SER A 125 0.75 -34.65 -2.64
C SER A 125 0.11 -35.08 -1.31
N GLY A 126 -0.62 -36.20 -1.31
CA GLY A 126 -1.31 -36.73 -0.12
C GLY A 126 -2.72 -36.18 0.12
N ASN A 127 -3.18 -35.24 -0.70
CA ASN A 127 -4.55 -34.71 -0.67
C ASN A 127 -5.29 -35.02 -1.98
N GLY A 128 -6.61 -35.16 -1.90
CA GLY A 128 -7.47 -35.33 -3.08
C GLY A 128 -7.86 -34.00 -3.73
N SER A 129 -8.45 -34.08 -4.93
CA SER A 129 -9.13 -32.95 -5.58
C SER A 129 -10.28 -32.43 -4.70
N ASP A 130 -10.56 -31.13 -4.75
CA ASP A 130 -11.70 -30.49 -4.07
C ASP A 130 -13.06 -30.71 -4.76
N GLY A 131 -13.13 -31.61 -5.74
CA GLY A 131 -14.33 -31.90 -6.52
C GLY A 131 -14.43 -31.07 -7.81
N THR A 132 -13.55 -30.09 -8.03
CA THR A 132 -13.44 -29.40 -9.32
C THR A 132 -13.05 -30.36 -10.43
N THR A 133 -13.69 -30.22 -11.60
CA THR A 133 -13.48 -31.11 -12.74
C THR A 133 -12.84 -30.36 -13.90
N ALA A 134 -12.17 -31.09 -14.80
CA ALA A 134 -11.70 -30.49 -16.05
C ALA A 134 -12.87 -29.92 -16.87
N ALA A 135 -14.07 -30.53 -16.78
CA ALA A 135 -15.26 -30.02 -17.45
C ALA A 135 -15.73 -28.68 -16.86
N SER A 136 -15.74 -28.52 -15.54
CA SER A 136 -16.12 -27.24 -14.92
C SER A 136 -15.14 -26.12 -15.27
N LEU A 137 -13.82 -26.40 -15.25
CA LEU A 137 -12.82 -25.42 -15.70
C LEU A 137 -12.96 -25.12 -17.20
N SER A 138 -13.25 -26.12 -18.04
CA SER A 138 -13.50 -25.91 -19.47
C SER A 138 -14.70 -25.01 -19.74
N ASN A 139 -15.78 -25.17 -18.96
CA ASN A 139 -16.96 -24.32 -19.07
C ASN A 139 -16.64 -22.87 -18.74
N VAL A 140 -15.97 -22.62 -17.61
CA VAL A 140 -15.60 -21.23 -17.23
C VAL A 140 -14.67 -20.61 -18.28
N MET A 141 -13.70 -21.36 -18.83
CA MET A 141 -12.85 -20.84 -19.90
C MET A 141 -13.61 -20.56 -21.21
N ALA A 142 -14.66 -21.33 -21.51
CA ALA A 142 -15.52 -21.06 -22.66
C ALA A 142 -16.37 -19.80 -22.45
N ASP A 143 -16.86 -19.57 -21.22
CA ASP A 143 -17.54 -18.34 -20.86
C ASP A 143 -16.58 -17.14 -20.94
N SER A 144 -15.36 -17.26 -20.40
CA SER A 144 -14.31 -16.24 -20.51
C SER A 144 -13.92 -15.94 -21.95
N ARG A 145 -13.83 -16.96 -22.81
CA ARG A 145 -13.60 -16.79 -24.25
C ARG A 145 -14.71 -15.95 -24.89
N THR A 146 -15.97 -16.29 -24.61
CA THR A 146 -17.14 -15.58 -25.16
C THR A 146 -17.14 -14.12 -24.71
N TRP A 147 -16.84 -13.89 -23.43
CA TRP A 147 -16.74 -12.56 -22.85
C TRP A 147 -15.62 -11.73 -23.52
N LEU A 148 -14.43 -12.31 -23.68
CA LEU A 148 -13.26 -11.65 -24.31
C LEU A 148 -13.49 -11.35 -25.80
N ASP A 149 -14.11 -12.27 -26.53
CA ASP A 149 -14.49 -12.08 -27.93
C ASP A 149 -15.49 -10.91 -28.08
N GLU A 150 -16.50 -10.84 -27.21
CA GLU A 150 -17.48 -9.76 -27.23
C GLU A 150 -16.85 -8.41 -26.85
N VAL A 151 -16.13 -8.31 -25.73
CA VAL A 151 -15.58 -7.01 -25.28
C VAL A 151 -14.50 -6.47 -26.21
N SER A 152 -13.75 -7.36 -26.89
CA SER A 152 -12.71 -7.00 -27.85
C SER A 152 -13.25 -6.77 -29.27
N ASP A 153 -14.54 -6.98 -29.49
CA ASP A 153 -15.19 -6.93 -30.82
C ASP A 153 -14.43 -7.82 -31.81
N GLY A 154 -14.22 -9.09 -31.40
CA GLY A 154 -13.56 -10.15 -32.17
C GLY A 154 -12.06 -9.96 -32.39
N ARG A 155 -11.41 -9.02 -31.70
CA ARG A 155 -9.96 -8.76 -31.83
C ARG A 155 -9.11 -9.76 -31.07
N LEU A 156 -9.64 -10.36 -30.02
CA LEU A 156 -8.97 -11.38 -29.21
C LEU A 156 -9.83 -12.65 -29.13
N ASP A 157 -9.24 -13.79 -29.49
CA ASP A 157 -9.79 -15.11 -29.25
C ASP A 157 -8.99 -15.84 -28.17
N LEU A 158 -9.67 -16.56 -27.27
CA LEU A 158 -9.04 -17.33 -26.20
C LEU A 158 -9.10 -18.83 -26.52
N ARG A 159 -7.95 -19.50 -26.67
CA ARG A 159 -7.87 -20.94 -26.91
C ARG A 159 -7.32 -21.68 -25.69
N ALA A 160 -8.25 -22.12 -24.83
CA ALA A 160 -7.89 -22.86 -23.63
C ALA A 160 -7.68 -24.37 -23.89
N THR A 161 -6.59 -24.93 -23.36
CA THR A 161 -6.35 -26.37 -23.22
C THR A 161 -6.42 -26.76 -21.76
N VAL A 162 -7.49 -27.45 -21.33
CA VAL A 162 -7.67 -27.88 -19.94
C VAL A 162 -7.11 -29.28 -19.72
N ARG A 163 -6.26 -29.42 -18.70
CA ARG A 163 -5.64 -30.70 -18.32
C ARG A 163 -6.39 -31.42 -17.20
N GLY A 164 -6.08 -32.70 -17.04
CA GLY A 164 -6.42 -33.42 -15.81
C GLY A 164 -5.55 -32.97 -14.64
N TRP A 165 -5.93 -33.40 -13.43
CA TRP A 165 -5.22 -33.06 -12.20
C TRP A 165 -3.74 -33.43 -12.26
N THR A 166 -2.90 -32.45 -11.95
CA THR A 166 -1.44 -32.61 -11.81
C THR A 166 -1.10 -32.63 -10.32
N THR A 167 -0.31 -33.61 -9.88
CA THR A 167 0.09 -33.71 -8.47
C THR A 167 1.42 -33.01 -8.26
N ILE A 168 1.47 -32.06 -7.33
CA ILE A 168 2.72 -31.40 -6.93
C ILE A 168 2.88 -31.38 -5.41
N THR A 169 4.12 -31.28 -4.95
CA THR A 169 4.42 -31.04 -3.54
C THR A 169 4.08 -29.59 -3.17
N ARG A 170 3.29 -29.38 -2.12
CA ARG A 170 2.93 -28.04 -1.64
C ARG A 170 4.19 -27.25 -1.20
N PRO A 171 4.32 -25.97 -1.57
CA PRO A 171 5.35 -25.10 -1.00
C PRO A 171 5.19 -24.91 0.51
N SER A 172 6.31 -24.67 1.20
CA SER A 172 6.30 -24.20 2.58
C SER A 172 5.80 -22.75 2.65
N GLY A 173 5.25 -22.33 3.79
CA GLY A 173 4.74 -20.96 3.98
C GLY A 173 3.22 -20.80 3.80
N SER A 174 2.78 -19.55 4.02
CA SER A 174 1.40 -19.08 3.82
C SER A 174 1.26 -18.45 2.43
N CYS A 175 0.09 -18.61 1.79
CA CYS A 175 -0.22 -17.86 0.57
C CYS A 175 -0.67 -16.41 0.84
N ASP A 176 -0.85 -16.02 2.12
CA ASP A 176 -1.28 -14.67 2.53
C ASP A 176 -0.11 -13.72 2.80
N GLU A 177 0.92 -14.21 3.49
CA GLU A 177 2.09 -13.40 3.88
C GLU A 177 3.16 -13.32 2.79
N ALA A 178 3.06 -14.16 1.75
CA ALA A 178 4.09 -14.39 0.75
C ALA A 178 3.54 -14.49 -0.68
N GLY A 179 2.36 -13.92 -0.96
CA GLY A 179 1.53 -14.19 -2.16
C GLY A 179 2.30 -14.50 -3.46
N TYR A 180 3.18 -13.60 -3.90
CA TYR A 180 3.97 -13.79 -5.12
C TYR A 180 5.04 -14.89 -5.03
N SER A 181 5.73 -15.07 -3.90
CA SER A 181 6.74 -16.13 -3.77
C SER A 181 6.08 -17.51 -3.69
N PHE A 182 4.97 -17.64 -2.96
CA PHE A 182 4.18 -18.88 -2.94
C PHE A 182 3.64 -19.23 -4.35
N ALA A 183 3.05 -18.26 -5.05
CA ALA A 183 2.54 -18.44 -6.40
C ALA A 183 3.66 -18.85 -7.39
N TYR A 184 4.82 -18.19 -7.32
CA TYR A 184 5.98 -18.54 -8.14
C TYR A 184 6.47 -19.97 -7.90
N ASP A 185 6.53 -20.39 -6.64
CA ASP A 185 6.91 -21.75 -6.26
C ASP A 185 5.91 -22.80 -6.78
N VAL A 186 4.60 -22.49 -6.70
CA VAL A 186 3.54 -23.32 -7.29
C VAL A 186 3.72 -23.41 -8.81
N ARG A 187 3.99 -22.30 -9.50
CA ARG A 187 4.23 -22.30 -10.96
C ARG A 187 5.43 -23.14 -11.34
N THR A 188 6.56 -22.96 -10.65
CA THR A 188 7.79 -23.71 -10.90
C THR A 188 7.56 -25.21 -10.79
N ARG A 189 6.96 -25.67 -9.69
CA ARG A 189 6.67 -27.10 -9.47
C ARG A 189 5.64 -27.65 -10.46
N THR A 190 4.67 -26.83 -10.86
CA THR A 190 3.68 -27.20 -11.88
C THR A 190 4.35 -27.37 -13.24
N HIS A 191 5.23 -26.45 -13.63
CA HIS A 191 5.99 -26.54 -14.88
C HIS A 191 6.88 -27.78 -14.91
N ASP A 192 7.58 -28.09 -13.82
CA ASP A 192 8.42 -29.29 -13.73
C ASP A 192 7.58 -30.58 -13.86
N ALA A 193 6.42 -30.64 -13.20
CA ALA A 193 5.50 -31.77 -13.32
C ALA A 193 4.94 -31.93 -14.75
N LEU A 194 4.65 -30.82 -15.44
CA LEU A 194 4.19 -30.83 -16.83
C LEU A 194 5.27 -31.32 -17.78
N ARG A 195 6.52 -30.84 -17.63
CA ARG A 195 7.65 -31.28 -18.44
C ARG A 195 7.98 -32.76 -18.22
N ALA A 196 7.91 -33.23 -16.97
CA ALA A 196 8.03 -34.65 -16.66
C ALA A 196 6.93 -35.50 -17.34
N ALA A 197 5.75 -34.91 -17.57
CA ALA A 197 4.65 -35.51 -18.33
C ALA A 197 4.72 -35.24 -19.86
N GLY A 198 5.83 -34.70 -20.36
CA GLY A 198 6.05 -34.44 -21.79
C GLY A 198 5.28 -33.23 -22.35
N VAL A 199 4.88 -32.29 -21.50
CA VAL A 199 4.16 -31.07 -21.91
C VAL A 199 5.04 -29.86 -21.64
N GLU A 200 5.26 -29.04 -22.66
CA GLU A 200 6.03 -27.81 -22.55
C GLU A 200 5.11 -26.62 -22.25
N PRO A 201 5.15 -26.04 -21.02
CA PRO A 201 4.28 -24.92 -20.65
C PRO A 201 4.57 -23.66 -21.48
N GLY A 202 5.83 -23.46 -21.89
CA GLY A 202 6.23 -22.31 -22.73
C GLY A 202 5.76 -22.39 -24.19
N ALA A 203 5.00 -23.42 -24.57
CA ALA A 203 4.30 -23.47 -25.85
C ALA A 203 2.95 -22.72 -25.84
N TYR A 204 2.57 -22.15 -24.68
CA TYR A 204 1.35 -21.40 -24.44
C TYR A 204 1.71 -19.96 -24.05
N ASP A 205 0.83 -19.02 -24.35
CA ASP A 205 1.02 -17.61 -24.03
C ASP A 205 0.78 -17.37 -22.53
N VAL A 206 -0.23 -18.03 -21.95
CA VAL A 206 -0.56 -17.98 -20.51
C VAL A 206 -0.76 -19.37 -19.92
N VAL A 207 -0.28 -19.57 -18.69
CA VAL A 207 -0.56 -20.77 -17.87
C VAL A 207 -1.46 -20.39 -16.70
N VAL A 208 -2.70 -20.90 -16.70
CA VAL A 208 -3.66 -20.78 -15.59
C VAL A 208 -3.52 -21.99 -14.66
N ILE A 209 -3.15 -21.76 -13.41
CA ILE A 209 -2.92 -22.79 -12.40
C ILE A 209 -4.03 -22.70 -11.36
N TYR A 210 -4.92 -23.69 -11.36
CA TYR A 210 -5.92 -23.85 -10.32
C TYR A 210 -5.39 -24.78 -9.24
N PHE A 211 -5.46 -24.41 -7.97
CA PHE A 211 -5.08 -25.32 -6.88
C PHE A 211 -6.15 -25.45 -5.81
N ALA A 212 -6.36 -26.70 -5.37
CA ALA A 212 -7.41 -27.05 -4.43
C ALA A 212 -7.13 -26.56 -3.00
N ARG A 213 -8.18 -26.19 -2.27
CA ARG A 213 -8.10 -25.96 -0.82
C ARG A 213 -7.94 -27.29 -0.09
N THR A 214 -7.13 -27.30 0.97
CA THR A 214 -7.01 -28.45 1.88
C THR A 214 -7.75 -28.19 3.19
N SER A 215 -8.20 -29.23 3.88
CA SER A 215 -8.86 -29.11 5.20
C SER A 215 -8.01 -28.44 6.29
N SER A 216 -6.68 -28.35 6.09
CA SER A 216 -5.73 -27.71 6.99
C SER A 216 -5.36 -26.27 6.58
N GLN A 217 -5.98 -25.70 5.54
CA GLN A 217 -5.69 -24.35 5.05
C GLN A 217 -6.75 -23.35 5.51
N THR A 218 -6.30 -22.19 6.00
CA THR A 218 -7.03 -20.93 5.83
C THR A 218 -6.99 -20.59 4.33
N ALA A 219 -8.13 -20.17 3.75
CA ALA A 219 -8.16 -19.77 2.34
C ALA A 219 -7.12 -18.67 2.08
N CYS A 220 -6.47 -18.67 0.91
CA CYS A 220 -5.69 -17.51 0.50
C CYS A 220 -6.62 -16.28 0.52
N ALA A 221 -6.11 -15.14 1.00
CA ALA A 221 -6.86 -13.90 1.12
C ALA A 221 -7.35 -13.38 -0.24
N TRP A 222 -6.73 -13.85 -1.32
CA TRP A 222 -7.06 -13.58 -2.72
C TRP A 222 -7.73 -14.79 -3.38
N ALA A 223 -8.66 -14.52 -4.30
CA ALA A 223 -9.30 -15.56 -5.12
C ALA A 223 -8.48 -15.90 -6.36
N GLY A 224 -7.83 -14.89 -6.94
CA GLY A 224 -6.93 -14.99 -8.08
C GLY A 224 -5.67 -14.15 -7.89
N LEU A 225 -4.65 -14.45 -8.68
CA LEU A 225 -3.47 -13.61 -8.86
C LEU A 225 -3.04 -13.74 -10.33
N GLY A 226 -2.67 -12.64 -10.97
CA GLY A 226 -2.35 -12.59 -12.39
C GLY A 226 -1.17 -11.66 -12.67
N GLY A 227 -0.34 -12.04 -13.63
CA GLY A 227 0.78 -11.20 -14.06
C GLY A 227 1.74 -11.95 -14.98
N GLY A 228 2.34 -11.22 -15.92
CA GLY A 228 3.21 -11.82 -16.94
C GLY A 228 2.47 -12.90 -17.72
N SER A 229 3.04 -14.12 -17.78
CA SER A 229 2.49 -15.27 -18.51
C SER A 229 1.74 -16.27 -17.63
N ALA A 230 1.23 -15.85 -16.45
CA ALA A 230 0.64 -16.78 -15.50
C ALA A 230 -0.56 -16.19 -14.72
N VAL A 231 -1.49 -17.09 -14.39
CA VAL A 231 -2.65 -16.85 -13.53
C VAL A 231 -2.74 -17.95 -12.49
N TRP A 232 -3.05 -17.61 -11.24
CA TRP A 232 -3.22 -18.55 -10.14
C TRP A 232 -4.62 -18.42 -9.55
N LEU A 233 -5.33 -19.54 -9.37
CA LEU A 233 -6.69 -19.57 -8.86
C LEU A 233 -6.74 -20.39 -7.56
N ALA A 234 -7.12 -19.73 -6.46
CA ALA A 234 -7.10 -20.31 -5.11
C ALA A 234 -8.44 -21.00 -4.76
N ALA A 235 -8.63 -22.20 -5.31
CA ALA A 235 -9.83 -23.02 -5.16
C ALA A 235 -11.14 -22.32 -5.56
N TYR A 236 -11.05 -21.28 -6.38
CA TYR A 236 -12.19 -20.51 -6.87
C TYR A 236 -11.94 -20.13 -8.32
N ALA A 237 -12.82 -20.57 -9.22
CA ALA A 237 -12.75 -20.26 -10.64
C ALA A 237 -14.12 -19.76 -11.09
N SER A 238 -14.21 -18.47 -11.40
CA SER A 238 -15.39 -17.83 -11.98
C SER A 238 -14.95 -17.01 -13.18
N LEU A 239 -15.91 -16.63 -14.04
CA LEU A 239 -15.66 -15.72 -15.16
C LEU A 239 -15.00 -14.43 -14.67
N GLY A 240 -15.58 -13.80 -13.63
CA GLY A 240 -15.07 -12.56 -13.04
C GLY A 240 -13.60 -12.64 -12.67
N VAL A 241 -13.21 -13.66 -11.89
CA VAL A 241 -11.81 -13.82 -11.44
C VAL A 241 -10.89 -14.16 -12.62
N ILE A 242 -11.26 -15.11 -13.49
CA ILE A 242 -10.36 -15.50 -14.59
C ILE A 242 -10.11 -14.34 -15.54
N VAL A 243 -11.16 -13.60 -15.92
CA VAL A 243 -11.02 -12.46 -16.83
C VAL A 243 -10.25 -11.32 -16.16
N HIS A 244 -10.48 -11.07 -14.87
CA HIS A 244 -9.72 -10.10 -14.08
C HIS A 244 -8.21 -10.42 -14.11
N GLU A 245 -7.84 -11.65 -13.76
CA GLU A 245 -6.43 -12.05 -13.73
C GLU A 245 -5.78 -12.07 -15.13
N LEU A 246 -6.55 -12.43 -16.17
CA LEU A 246 -6.08 -12.31 -17.55
C LEU A 246 -5.86 -10.84 -17.94
N GLY A 247 -6.68 -9.91 -17.44
CA GLY A 247 -6.46 -8.47 -17.60
C GLY A 247 -5.06 -8.03 -17.17
N HIS A 248 -4.54 -8.56 -16.06
CA HIS A 248 -3.16 -8.31 -15.62
C HIS A 248 -2.12 -8.90 -16.58
N THR A 249 -2.37 -10.06 -17.19
CA THR A 249 -1.48 -10.61 -18.23
C THR A 249 -1.44 -9.75 -19.49
N PHE A 250 -2.49 -8.95 -19.73
CA PHE A 250 -2.58 -8.00 -20.82
C PHE A 250 -2.01 -6.62 -20.49
N GLY A 251 -1.51 -6.42 -19.26
CA GLY A 251 -0.91 -5.15 -18.81
C GLY A 251 -1.89 -4.18 -18.16
N LEU A 252 -3.10 -4.61 -17.81
CA LEU A 252 -4.06 -3.77 -17.10
C LEU A 252 -3.78 -3.71 -15.59
N GLY A 253 -3.92 -2.51 -15.02
CA GLY A 253 -4.05 -2.33 -13.58
C GLY A 253 -5.50 -2.50 -13.11
N HIS A 254 -5.74 -2.29 -11.82
CA HIS A 254 -7.10 -2.27 -11.27
C HIS A 254 -7.91 -1.07 -11.77
N ALA A 255 -9.24 -1.19 -11.72
CA ALA A 255 -10.14 -0.06 -11.89
C ALA A 255 -10.59 0.44 -10.51
N SER A 256 -10.18 1.65 -10.19
CA SER A 256 -10.36 2.28 -8.88
C SER A 256 -11.35 3.43 -8.93
N ARG A 257 -11.91 3.80 -7.78
CA ARG A 257 -12.74 5.01 -7.66
C ARG A 257 -12.00 6.11 -6.92
N LEU A 258 -12.19 7.36 -7.34
CA LEU A 258 -11.74 8.52 -6.57
C LEU A 258 -12.76 8.90 -5.49
N ALA A 259 -12.27 8.99 -4.25
CA ALA A 259 -12.95 9.61 -3.13
C ALA A 259 -12.27 10.94 -2.81
N CYS A 260 -12.93 12.05 -3.09
CA CYS A 260 -12.36 13.40 -3.02
C CYS A 260 -13.15 14.27 -2.04
N THR A 261 -12.44 15.18 -1.37
CA THR A 261 -13.06 16.15 -0.46
C THR A 261 -12.57 17.57 -0.70
N SER A 262 -13.34 18.57 -0.28
CA SER A 262 -12.88 19.96 -0.20
C SER A 262 -13.54 20.63 0.99
N GLY A 263 -12.74 21.18 1.91
CA GLY A 263 -13.26 21.74 3.16
C GLY A 263 -13.98 20.73 4.06
N GLY A 264 -13.71 19.43 3.90
CA GLY A 264 -14.39 18.34 4.61
C GLY A 264 -15.64 17.79 3.92
N GLU A 265 -16.11 18.42 2.85
CA GLU A 265 -17.29 17.98 2.08
C GLU A 265 -16.87 17.15 0.86
N ALA A 266 -17.71 16.17 0.48
CA ALA A 266 -17.46 15.35 -0.71
C ALA A 266 -17.56 16.20 -1.99
N VAL A 267 -16.59 16.01 -2.89
CA VAL A 267 -16.55 16.68 -4.21
C VAL A 267 -16.15 15.68 -5.29
N SER A 268 -16.38 16.02 -6.56
CA SER A 268 -16.22 15.07 -7.67
C SER A 268 -14.76 14.80 -7.99
N LEU A 269 -13.94 15.85 -7.92
CA LEU A 269 -12.50 15.79 -8.13
C LEU A 269 -11.84 16.95 -7.38
N SER A 270 -10.70 16.71 -6.73
CA SER A 270 -9.92 17.73 -6.03
C SER A 270 -8.47 17.27 -5.84
N GLY A 271 -7.60 18.17 -5.36
CA GLY A 271 -6.23 17.81 -4.99
C GLY A 271 -6.11 16.93 -3.73
N THR A 272 -7.21 16.57 -3.06
CA THR A 272 -7.21 15.71 -1.86
C THR A 272 -7.80 14.33 -2.12
N CYS A 273 -8.02 13.98 -3.40
CA CYS A 273 -8.54 12.67 -3.75
C CYS A 273 -7.66 11.55 -3.20
N SER A 274 -8.30 10.51 -2.70
CA SER A 274 -7.72 9.19 -2.50
C SER A 274 -8.44 8.17 -3.37
N ALA A 275 -7.70 7.24 -3.95
CA ALA A 275 -8.25 6.15 -4.73
C ALA A 275 -8.68 5.00 -3.81
N ILE A 276 -9.84 4.42 -4.09
CA ILE A 276 -10.32 3.18 -3.47
C ILE A 276 -10.08 2.08 -4.49
N GLU A 277 -9.15 1.17 -4.18
CA GLU A 277 -8.79 0.04 -5.02
C GLU A 277 -10.02 -0.85 -5.25
N TYR A 278 -10.21 -1.34 -6.48
CA TYR A 278 -11.41 -2.05 -6.94
C TYR A 278 -12.72 -1.25 -6.83
N GLY A 279 -12.66 0.06 -6.63
CA GLY A 279 -13.85 0.88 -6.39
C GLY A 279 -14.68 1.21 -7.62
N ASP A 280 -14.25 0.85 -8.84
CA ASP A 280 -15.01 1.15 -10.06
C ASP A 280 -16.13 0.11 -10.30
N PRO A 281 -17.41 0.49 -10.19
CA PRO A 281 -18.53 -0.44 -10.36
C PRO A 281 -18.88 -0.70 -11.83
N THR A 282 -18.10 -0.18 -12.77
CA THR A 282 -18.34 -0.27 -14.21
C THR A 282 -17.26 -1.04 -14.97
N ASP A 283 -16.29 -1.63 -14.27
CA ASP A 283 -15.18 -2.36 -14.86
C ASP A 283 -14.93 -3.70 -14.13
N ILE A 284 -14.57 -4.75 -14.87
CA ILE A 284 -14.19 -6.06 -14.33
C ILE A 284 -12.86 -6.06 -13.58
N MET A 285 -11.99 -5.10 -13.87
CA MET A 285 -10.81 -4.80 -13.06
C MET A 285 -11.17 -4.06 -11.75
N GLY A 286 -12.46 -3.81 -11.51
CA GLY A 286 -13.01 -3.10 -10.36
C GLY A 286 -13.98 -3.95 -9.52
N ALA A 287 -15.17 -3.42 -9.25
CA ALA A 287 -16.15 -3.96 -8.30
C ALA A 287 -17.29 -4.78 -8.95
N SER A 288 -17.23 -5.06 -10.26
CA SER A 288 -18.34 -5.70 -10.99
C SER A 288 -17.85 -6.71 -12.03
N ASP A 289 -18.76 -7.48 -12.63
CA ASP A 289 -18.46 -8.32 -13.82
C ASP A 289 -18.80 -7.57 -15.14
N ALA A 290 -18.86 -6.23 -15.11
CA ALA A 290 -19.15 -5.39 -16.27
C ALA A 290 -17.98 -5.38 -17.29
N GLY A 291 -18.19 -4.86 -18.50
CA GLY A 291 -17.12 -4.72 -19.50
C GLY A 291 -15.99 -3.78 -19.04
N PHE A 292 -14.83 -3.86 -19.69
CA PHE A 292 -13.72 -2.92 -19.44
C PHE A 292 -14.12 -1.46 -19.67
N ALA A 293 -13.64 -0.56 -18.83
CA ALA A 293 -13.75 0.88 -19.01
C ALA A 293 -12.94 1.33 -20.24
N GLY A 294 -13.32 2.49 -20.77
CA GLY A 294 -12.69 3.16 -21.90
C GLY A 294 -11.17 3.24 -21.85
N PRO A 295 -10.53 3.71 -20.75
CA PRO A 295 -9.07 3.73 -20.65
C PRO A 295 -8.41 2.35 -20.80
N HIS A 296 -9.03 1.28 -20.30
CA HIS A 296 -8.53 -0.09 -20.49
C HIS A 296 -8.71 -0.59 -21.92
N LEU A 297 -9.87 -0.33 -22.54
CA LEU A 297 -10.08 -0.68 -23.95
C LEU A 297 -9.14 0.10 -24.89
N GLU A 298 -8.83 1.35 -24.56
CA GLU A 298 -7.86 2.16 -25.28
C GLU A 298 -6.45 1.56 -25.18
N SER A 299 -5.98 1.23 -23.96
CA SER A 299 -4.63 0.68 -23.75
C SER A 299 -4.44 -0.67 -24.44
N LEU A 300 -5.47 -1.52 -24.45
CA LEU A 300 -5.46 -2.79 -25.17
C LEU A 300 -5.54 -2.65 -26.70
N GLY A 301 -5.90 -1.47 -27.21
CA GLY A 301 -6.14 -1.22 -28.62
C GLY A 301 -7.44 -1.87 -29.15
N TRP A 302 -8.44 -2.04 -28.29
CA TRP A 302 -9.72 -2.69 -28.63
C TRP A 302 -10.79 -1.71 -29.14
N LEU A 303 -10.44 -0.44 -29.27
CA LEU A 303 -11.26 0.57 -29.93
C LEU A 303 -10.62 0.99 -31.26
N ALA A 304 -11.36 0.85 -32.36
CA ALA A 304 -10.89 1.37 -33.64
C ALA A 304 -10.83 2.91 -33.61
N THR A 305 -9.97 3.50 -34.45
CA THR A 305 -9.79 4.97 -34.51
C THR A 305 -11.09 5.73 -34.77
N ALA A 306 -12.02 5.15 -35.55
CA ALA A 306 -13.32 5.77 -35.82
C ALA A 306 -14.29 5.76 -34.63
N GLU A 307 -13.97 4.98 -33.59
CA GLU A 307 -14.78 4.81 -32.39
C GLU A 307 -14.33 5.70 -31.24
N ARG A 308 -13.22 6.41 -31.46
CA ARG A 308 -12.59 7.30 -30.51
C ARG A 308 -12.69 8.72 -31.01
N ARG A 309 -12.97 9.64 -30.10
CA ARG A 309 -12.92 11.07 -30.37
C ARG A 309 -11.90 11.71 -29.45
N ALA A 310 -10.75 12.12 -30.02
CA ALA A 310 -9.76 12.88 -29.28
C ALA A 310 -10.10 14.37 -29.32
N LEU A 311 -10.09 15.01 -28.15
CA LEU A 311 -10.25 16.44 -27.93
C LEU A 311 -9.10 16.93 -27.05
N SER A 312 -8.83 18.23 -27.09
CA SER A 312 -7.83 18.87 -26.23
C SER A 312 -8.38 20.18 -25.74
N VAL A 313 -8.18 20.46 -24.45
CA VAL A 313 -8.55 21.74 -23.86
C VAL A 313 -7.73 22.85 -24.51
N PRO A 314 -8.35 23.93 -25.01
CA PRO A 314 -7.64 24.98 -25.71
C PRO A 314 -6.80 25.82 -24.73
N SER A 315 -5.71 26.43 -25.22
CA SER A 315 -4.93 27.38 -24.42
C SER A 315 -5.61 28.75 -24.27
N THR A 316 -6.58 29.07 -25.11
CA THR A 316 -7.32 30.34 -25.11
C THR A 316 -8.78 30.15 -25.56
N GLY A 317 -9.69 30.93 -24.97
CA GLY A 317 -11.11 30.96 -25.34
C GLY A 317 -11.87 29.69 -24.96
N THR A 318 -13.05 29.50 -25.55
CA THR A 318 -13.93 28.36 -25.30
C THR A 318 -14.32 27.73 -26.63
N THR A 319 -14.33 26.41 -26.67
CA THR A 319 -14.79 25.59 -27.80
C THR A 319 -15.90 24.67 -27.32
N SER A 320 -16.89 24.40 -28.17
CA SER A 320 -17.97 23.47 -27.86
C SER A 320 -18.14 22.49 -29.02
N THR A 321 -18.28 21.21 -28.70
CA THR A 321 -18.53 20.15 -29.67
C THR A 321 -19.58 19.20 -29.14
N SER A 322 -20.40 18.62 -30.02
CA SER A 322 -21.32 17.55 -29.66
C SER A 322 -20.80 16.22 -30.17
N ALA A 323 -20.99 15.16 -29.37
CA ALA A 323 -20.66 13.79 -29.73
C ALA A 323 -21.85 12.88 -29.43
N LEU A 324 -22.27 12.10 -30.43
CA LEU A 324 -23.17 10.98 -30.22
C LEU A 324 -22.35 9.79 -29.71
N LEU A 325 -22.46 9.50 -28.42
CA LEU A 325 -21.83 8.38 -27.74
C LEU A 325 -22.72 7.15 -27.81
N ARG A 326 -22.26 6.14 -28.55
CA ARG A 326 -22.86 4.81 -28.52
C ARG A 326 -22.41 4.05 -27.27
N PRO A 327 -23.18 3.06 -26.82
CA PRO A 327 -22.80 2.26 -25.65
C PRO A 327 -21.42 1.64 -25.81
N LEU A 328 -20.55 1.84 -24.84
CA LEU A 328 -19.27 1.12 -24.75
C LEU A 328 -19.50 -0.38 -24.45
N SER A 329 -20.61 -0.67 -23.78
CA SER A 329 -21.10 -1.98 -23.35
C SER A 329 -21.32 -3.02 -24.45
N ARG A 330 -21.18 -2.67 -25.74
CA ARG A 330 -21.27 -3.61 -26.84
C ARG A 330 -20.36 -3.23 -28.00
N PRO A 331 -19.91 -4.20 -28.81
CA PRO A 331 -19.37 -3.97 -30.14
C PRO A 331 -20.23 -3.06 -31.01
N GLY A 332 -19.58 -2.26 -31.85
CA GLY A 332 -20.31 -1.35 -32.73
C GLY A 332 -19.42 -0.52 -33.64
N THR A 333 -20.04 0.47 -34.27
CA THR A 333 -19.35 1.46 -35.11
C THR A 333 -19.78 2.85 -34.69
N GLY A 334 -18.89 3.83 -34.80
CA GLY A 334 -19.15 5.21 -34.37
C GLY A 334 -18.57 5.48 -32.97
N VAL A 335 -18.62 6.73 -32.53
CA VAL A 335 -17.92 7.15 -31.31
C VAL A 335 -18.50 6.44 -30.07
N ARG A 336 -17.64 5.73 -29.34
CA ARG A 336 -17.94 5.05 -28.06
C ARG A 336 -17.14 5.64 -26.90
N LEU A 337 -16.01 6.29 -27.19
CA LEU A 337 -15.14 6.91 -26.20
C LEU A 337 -14.68 8.31 -26.66
N VAL A 338 -14.79 9.30 -25.78
CA VAL A 338 -14.17 10.62 -25.96
C VAL A 338 -13.00 10.74 -25.01
N ARG A 339 -11.80 11.00 -25.55
CA ARG A 339 -10.58 11.28 -24.80
C ARG A 339 -10.31 12.78 -24.82
N ILE A 340 -10.21 13.41 -23.67
CA ILE A 340 -9.98 14.85 -23.51
C ILE A 340 -8.63 15.05 -22.82
N SER A 341 -7.64 15.56 -23.54
CA SER A 341 -6.33 15.89 -22.97
C SER A 341 -6.33 17.28 -22.35
N HIS A 342 -5.84 17.38 -21.12
CA HIS A 342 -5.70 18.63 -20.38
C HIS A 342 -4.26 19.15 -20.44
N PRO A 343 -4.00 20.48 -20.39
CA PRO A 343 -2.66 21.02 -20.54
C PRO A 343 -1.71 20.70 -19.38
N ASP A 344 -2.23 20.30 -18.21
CA ASP A 344 -1.42 19.83 -17.08
C ASP A 344 -0.90 18.39 -17.24
N GLY A 345 -1.27 17.71 -18.35
CA GLY A 345 -0.89 16.33 -18.64
C GLY A 345 -1.94 15.29 -18.22
N SER A 346 -2.98 15.68 -17.48
CA SER A 346 -4.07 14.78 -17.13
C SER A 346 -5.01 14.52 -18.32
N THR A 347 -5.79 13.44 -18.23
CA THR A 347 -6.75 13.04 -19.27
C THR A 347 -8.11 12.70 -18.66
N TYR A 348 -9.18 13.16 -19.29
CA TYR A 348 -10.55 12.73 -19.00
C TYR A 348 -11.06 11.82 -20.10
N TRP A 349 -11.76 10.76 -19.70
CA TRP A 349 -12.37 9.78 -20.59
C TRP A 349 -13.87 9.81 -20.38
N VAL A 350 -14.64 10.01 -21.45
CA VAL A 350 -16.10 10.09 -21.38
C VAL A 350 -16.69 8.95 -22.18
N GLU A 351 -17.47 8.13 -21.51
CA GLU A 351 -18.09 6.92 -22.07
C GLU A 351 -19.57 6.85 -21.74
N ASN A 352 -20.32 6.06 -22.50
CA ASN A 352 -21.74 5.79 -22.26
C ASN A 352 -21.91 4.30 -21.89
N ARG A 353 -22.33 4.02 -20.66
CA ARG A 353 -22.56 2.67 -20.13
C ARG A 353 -24.05 2.38 -20.08
N GLN A 354 -24.46 1.28 -20.70
CA GLN A 354 -25.86 0.87 -20.80
C GLN A 354 -25.97 -0.62 -20.50
N ARG A 355 -27.11 -1.06 -19.95
CA ARG A 355 -27.38 -2.49 -19.73
C ARG A 355 -27.68 -3.23 -21.03
N VAL A 356 -26.66 -3.40 -21.86
CA VAL A 356 -26.67 -4.17 -23.12
C VAL A 356 -25.34 -4.84 -23.36
N GLY A 357 -25.32 -5.85 -24.23
CA GLY A 357 -24.12 -6.62 -24.52
C GLY A 357 -23.53 -7.17 -23.22
N ILE A 358 -22.24 -6.94 -23.03
CA ILE A 358 -21.45 -7.37 -21.89
C ILE A 358 -21.99 -6.86 -20.54
N ASP A 359 -22.67 -5.71 -20.54
CA ASP A 359 -23.19 -5.06 -19.33
C ASP A 359 -24.66 -5.42 -19.04
N ALA A 360 -25.31 -6.25 -19.85
CA ALA A 360 -26.76 -6.50 -19.77
C ALA A 360 -27.23 -6.90 -18.36
N THR A 361 -26.48 -7.77 -17.69
CA THR A 361 -26.77 -8.23 -16.33
C THR A 361 -25.83 -7.65 -15.27
N ASN A 362 -24.65 -7.17 -15.67
CA ASN A 362 -23.54 -6.97 -14.74
C ASN A 362 -23.32 -5.50 -14.35
N LEU A 363 -23.86 -4.53 -15.11
CA LEU A 363 -23.78 -3.12 -14.77
C LEU A 363 -24.92 -2.72 -13.80
N PRO A 364 -24.65 -2.24 -12.58
CA PRO A 364 -25.69 -1.78 -11.66
C PRO A 364 -26.52 -0.62 -12.23
N ALA A 365 -27.81 -0.55 -11.86
CA ALA A 365 -28.75 0.38 -12.52
C ALA A 365 -28.43 1.85 -12.22
N ALA A 366 -27.80 2.10 -11.07
CA ALA A 366 -27.38 3.43 -10.64
C ALA A 366 -26.24 4.03 -11.49
N HIS A 367 -25.54 3.20 -12.27
CA HIS A 367 -24.38 3.62 -13.09
C HIS A 367 -24.67 3.60 -14.59
N VAL A 368 -25.94 3.41 -14.99
CA VAL A 368 -26.38 3.53 -16.39
C VAL A 368 -26.37 5.00 -16.80
N GLY A 369 -25.61 5.34 -17.84
CA GLY A 369 -25.51 6.70 -18.36
C GLY A 369 -24.10 7.06 -18.80
N VAL A 370 -23.81 8.35 -18.81
CA VAL A 370 -22.48 8.87 -19.14
C VAL A 370 -21.59 8.78 -17.92
N VAL A 371 -20.43 8.15 -18.05
CA VAL A 371 -19.42 7.98 -16.99
C VAL A 371 -18.16 8.73 -17.39
N VAL A 372 -17.45 9.27 -16.40
CA VAL A 372 -16.18 9.98 -16.61
C VAL A 372 -15.07 9.30 -15.81
N HIS A 373 -14.02 8.88 -16.51
CA HIS A 373 -12.78 8.44 -15.87
C HIS A 373 -11.72 9.54 -15.97
N PHE A 374 -10.80 9.53 -15.01
CA PHE A 374 -9.69 10.45 -14.90
C PHE A 374 -8.37 9.67 -14.90
N THR A 375 -7.39 10.17 -15.64
CA THR A 375 -6.00 9.72 -15.54
C THR A 375 -5.15 10.92 -15.13
N PRO A 376 -4.42 10.85 -14.01
CA PRO A 376 -3.56 11.94 -13.58
C PRO A 376 -2.41 12.15 -14.58
N ALA A 377 -1.75 13.31 -14.49
CA ALA A 377 -0.54 13.57 -15.27
C ALA A 377 0.60 12.61 -14.89
N ASP A 378 1.52 12.38 -15.82
CA ASP A 378 2.69 11.51 -15.57
C ASP A 378 3.47 11.97 -14.33
N GLY A 379 3.83 11.01 -13.47
CA GLY A 379 4.53 11.27 -12.21
C GLY A 379 3.65 11.77 -11.06
N VAL A 380 2.33 11.96 -11.27
CA VAL A 380 1.39 12.30 -10.20
C VAL A 380 0.77 11.03 -9.62
N THR A 381 1.06 10.75 -8.35
CA THR A 381 0.52 9.62 -7.60
C THR A 381 -0.71 10.01 -6.79
N ILE A 382 -1.79 9.22 -6.88
CA ILE A 382 -2.98 9.37 -6.04
C ILE A 382 -2.85 8.42 -4.83
N PRO A 383 -3.01 8.91 -3.58
CA PRO A 383 -3.01 8.06 -2.39
C PRO A 383 -4.06 6.96 -2.48
N CYS A 384 -3.69 5.71 -2.22
CA CYS A 384 -4.57 4.54 -2.34
C CYS A 384 -5.05 4.06 -0.96
N GLN A 385 -6.36 3.85 -0.81
CA GLN A 385 -7.00 3.26 0.37
C GLN A 385 -7.31 1.78 0.11
N GLY A 386 -6.90 0.91 1.04
CA GLY A 386 -6.89 -0.55 0.85
C GLY A 386 -5.49 -1.03 0.44
N GLN A 387 -4.98 -2.08 1.09
CA GLN A 387 -3.65 -2.64 0.80
C GLN A 387 -3.79 -3.92 -0.05
N ILE A 388 -2.90 -4.10 -1.03
CA ILE A 388 -1.82 -5.12 -1.13
C ILE A 388 -0.93 -4.80 -2.36
N SER A 389 -1.47 -4.17 -3.40
CA SER A 389 -0.80 -3.88 -4.70
C SER A 389 -0.58 -2.39 -5.01
N GLY A 390 -1.35 -1.50 -4.37
CA GLY A 390 -1.33 -0.06 -4.66
C GLY A 390 -2.07 0.30 -5.95
N CYS A 391 -2.55 1.54 -6.06
CA CYS A 391 -3.34 2.01 -7.20
C CYS A 391 -2.45 2.47 -8.40
N ALA A 392 -1.21 2.00 -8.48
CA ALA A 392 -0.30 2.34 -9.57
C ALA A 392 -0.82 1.72 -10.89
N GLY A 393 -0.81 2.49 -11.98
CA GLY A 393 -1.31 2.03 -13.28
C GLY A 393 -2.82 1.76 -13.34
N SER A 394 -3.59 2.15 -12.31
CA SER A 394 -5.05 1.97 -12.28
C SER A 394 -5.79 2.95 -13.18
N SER A 395 -6.97 2.56 -13.65
CA SER A 395 -7.97 3.51 -14.14
C SER A 395 -8.74 4.11 -12.95
N PHE A 396 -9.19 5.36 -13.07
CA PHE A 396 -9.90 6.03 -11.98
C PHE A 396 -11.25 6.57 -12.44
N VAL A 397 -12.36 6.00 -11.93
CA VAL A 397 -13.69 6.56 -12.12
C VAL A 397 -13.95 7.68 -11.12
N ILE A 398 -14.56 8.77 -11.57
CA ILE A 398 -14.94 9.89 -10.69
C ILE A 398 -16.33 9.68 -10.10
N ASP A 399 -16.55 10.19 -8.90
CA ASP A 399 -17.91 10.38 -8.40
C ASP A 399 -18.50 11.62 -9.06
N ALA A 400 -19.46 11.43 -9.97
CA ALA A 400 -20.03 12.53 -10.74
C ALA A 400 -21.11 13.30 -9.94
N ARG A 401 -21.66 12.72 -8.86
CA ARG A 401 -22.74 13.33 -8.06
C ARG A 401 -22.46 13.23 -6.55
N PRO A 402 -21.30 13.72 -6.07
CA PRO A 402 -20.89 13.59 -4.67
C PRO A 402 -21.87 14.23 -3.66
N ALA A 403 -22.71 15.17 -4.11
CA ALA A 403 -23.68 15.87 -3.30
C ALA A 403 -24.92 15.03 -2.91
N ASP A 404 -25.14 13.88 -3.56
CA ASP A 404 -26.26 12.98 -3.21
C ASP A 404 -25.98 12.13 -1.96
N GLY A 405 -24.74 12.13 -1.48
CA GLY A 405 -24.30 11.36 -0.31
C GLY A 405 -24.24 9.85 -0.54
N VAL A 406 -24.41 9.39 -1.77
CA VAL A 406 -24.32 7.99 -2.18
C VAL A 406 -22.91 7.75 -2.72
N PRO A 407 -22.09 6.91 -2.03
CA PRO A 407 -20.82 6.49 -2.59
C PRO A 407 -21.03 5.85 -3.97
N GLU A 408 -20.15 6.14 -4.93
CA GLU A 408 -20.14 5.51 -6.28
C GLU A 408 -21.21 6.03 -7.25
N SER A 409 -21.70 7.25 -7.07
CA SER A 409 -22.60 7.90 -8.05
C SER A 409 -21.85 8.36 -9.32
N VAL A 410 -21.28 7.41 -10.07
CA VAL A 410 -20.38 7.66 -11.21
C VAL A 410 -21.07 8.15 -12.49
N ALA A 411 -22.38 7.92 -12.64
CA ALA A 411 -23.12 8.41 -13.78
C ALA A 411 -23.39 9.92 -13.65
N VAL A 412 -23.03 10.67 -14.69
CA VAL A 412 -23.28 12.11 -14.82
C VAL A 412 -24.78 12.37 -14.78
N ASP A 413 -25.20 13.33 -13.96
CA ASP A 413 -26.59 13.77 -13.90
C ASP A 413 -26.99 14.41 -15.25
N PRO A 414 -28.05 13.91 -15.92
CA PRO A 414 -28.43 14.44 -17.23
C PRO A 414 -29.02 15.86 -17.17
N VAL A 415 -29.41 16.35 -16.00
CA VAL A 415 -29.94 17.70 -15.78
C VAL A 415 -28.81 18.68 -15.43
N THR A 416 -27.94 18.31 -14.50
CA THR A 416 -26.90 19.23 -14.00
C THR A 416 -25.54 19.05 -14.66
N GLY A 417 -25.36 18.02 -15.50
CA GLY A 417 -24.09 17.68 -16.15
C GLY A 417 -22.94 17.50 -15.15
N TRP A 418 -21.72 17.53 -15.66
CA TRP A 418 -20.49 17.49 -14.85
C TRP A 418 -19.46 18.48 -15.38
N SER A 419 -18.66 19.06 -14.47
CA SER A 419 -17.54 19.95 -14.83
C SER A 419 -16.27 19.57 -14.07
N SER A 420 -15.12 19.73 -14.71
CA SER A 420 -13.82 19.65 -14.04
C SER A 420 -13.66 20.78 -13.01
N PRO A 421 -12.82 20.60 -11.97
CA PRO A 421 -12.66 21.59 -10.89
C PRO A 421 -12.23 22.98 -11.36
N ASP A 422 -11.45 23.04 -12.43
CA ASP A 422 -10.98 24.28 -13.06
C ASP A 422 -11.95 24.90 -14.07
N GLY A 423 -13.09 24.24 -14.33
CA GLY A 423 -14.06 24.65 -15.34
C GLY A 423 -13.59 24.48 -16.79
N ALA A 424 -12.42 23.87 -17.02
CA ALA A 424 -11.86 23.68 -18.35
C ALA A 424 -12.63 22.64 -19.17
N VAL A 425 -13.26 21.67 -18.51
CA VAL A 425 -14.08 20.62 -19.15
C VAL A 425 -15.48 20.67 -18.58
N ARG A 426 -16.48 20.74 -19.46
CA ARG A 426 -17.90 20.63 -19.13
C ARG A 426 -18.55 19.57 -20.01
N ILE A 427 -19.26 18.64 -19.39
CA ILE A 427 -19.98 17.54 -20.02
C ILE A 427 -21.46 17.67 -19.70
N ASP A 428 -22.27 17.85 -20.74
CA ASP A 428 -23.73 17.95 -20.65
C ASP A 428 -24.40 16.86 -21.47
N VAL A 429 -25.33 16.11 -20.88
CA VAL A 429 -26.19 15.20 -21.63
C VAL A 429 -27.31 16.01 -22.27
N THR A 430 -27.29 16.11 -23.60
CA THR A 430 -28.22 16.99 -24.35
C THR A 430 -29.39 16.26 -25.00
N ALA A 431 -29.21 14.98 -25.34
CA ALA A 431 -30.26 14.14 -25.88
C ALA A 431 -29.96 12.66 -25.60
N THR A 432 -31.01 11.86 -25.48
CA THR A 432 -30.93 10.39 -25.42
C THR A 432 -31.86 9.82 -26.48
N ALA A 433 -31.36 8.91 -27.31
CA ALA A 433 -32.12 8.24 -28.36
C ALA A 433 -31.92 6.72 -28.23
N GLY A 434 -32.86 6.06 -27.54
CA GLY A 434 -32.69 4.68 -27.14
C GLY A 434 -31.51 4.55 -26.16
N GLN A 435 -30.45 3.84 -26.57
CA GLN A 435 -29.24 3.62 -25.76
C GLN A 435 -28.10 4.57 -26.12
N ASP A 436 -28.24 5.33 -27.20
CA ASP A 436 -27.23 6.29 -27.63
C ASP A 436 -27.47 7.63 -26.92
N VAL A 437 -26.41 8.25 -26.44
CA VAL A 437 -26.46 9.51 -25.69
C VAL A 437 -25.68 10.58 -26.45
N THR A 438 -26.28 11.75 -26.67
CA THR A 438 -25.57 12.91 -27.22
C THR A 438 -25.04 13.76 -26.08
N VAL A 439 -23.72 13.89 -26.00
CA VAL A 439 -23.05 14.79 -25.04
C VAL A 439 -22.61 16.07 -25.74
N ALA A 440 -22.84 17.21 -25.10
CA ALA A 440 -22.13 18.44 -25.41
C ALA A 440 -20.89 18.52 -24.53
N VAL A 441 -19.73 18.67 -25.17
CA VAL A 441 -18.43 18.86 -24.53
C VAL A 441 -18.01 20.30 -24.77
N GLN A 442 -18.01 21.10 -23.71
CA GLN A 442 -17.50 22.46 -23.74
C GLN A 442 -16.12 22.48 -23.08
N LEU A 443 -15.13 22.92 -23.84
CA LEU A 443 -13.74 23.03 -23.40
C LEU A 443 -13.33 24.49 -23.36
N SER A 444 -12.99 24.99 -22.18
CA SER A 444 -12.55 26.37 -21.97
C SER A 444 -11.07 26.38 -21.61
N ALA A 445 -10.37 27.44 -22.00
CA ALA A 445 -9.04 27.69 -21.50
C ALA A 445 -9.07 27.65 -19.96
N PRO A 446 -8.18 26.88 -19.32
CA PRO A 446 -8.18 26.79 -17.87
C PRO A 446 -7.94 28.17 -17.28
N SER A 447 -8.58 28.46 -16.14
CA SER A 447 -8.31 29.71 -15.42
C SER A 447 -6.82 29.78 -15.07
N ALA A 448 -6.21 30.97 -15.05
CA ALA A 448 -4.76 31.06 -14.95
C ALA A 448 -4.29 30.56 -13.57
N ALA A 449 -3.20 29.77 -13.55
CA ALA A 449 -2.58 29.34 -12.32
C ALA A 449 -2.24 30.56 -11.43
N PRO A 450 -2.38 30.46 -10.10
CA PRO A 450 -2.10 31.57 -9.22
C PRO A 450 -0.60 31.95 -9.26
N PRO A 451 -0.25 33.20 -8.92
CA PRO A 451 1.11 33.73 -9.09
C PRO A 451 2.18 32.98 -8.30
N THR A 452 3.41 32.93 -8.84
CA THR A 452 4.55 32.21 -8.27
C THR A 452 5.03 32.83 -6.94
N VAL A 453 5.29 31.97 -5.96
CA VAL A 453 5.91 32.34 -4.67
C VAL A 453 7.43 32.39 -4.83
N THR A 454 8.05 33.51 -4.41
CA THR A 454 9.43 33.85 -4.82
C THR A 454 10.51 33.41 -3.83
N ALA A 455 10.21 33.34 -2.52
CA ALA A 455 11.19 32.93 -1.51
C ALA A 455 10.55 32.15 -0.36
N VAL A 456 11.24 31.12 0.13
CA VAL A 456 10.81 30.27 1.25
C VAL A 456 11.97 30.05 2.22
N GLU A 457 11.77 30.33 3.50
CA GLU A 457 12.74 30.11 4.58
C GLU A 457 12.12 29.31 5.73
N THR A 458 12.91 28.41 6.32
CA THR A 458 12.54 27.65 7.53
C THR A 458 13.07 28.36 8.78
N GLY A 459 12.24 28.57 9.80
CA GLY A 459 12.70 29.04 11.13
C GLY A 459 13.63 28.05 11.84
N ARG A 460 14.31 28.50 12.92
CA ARG A 460 15.27 27.69 13.71
C ARG A 460 14.69 26.38 14.29
N GLU A 461 13.37 26.23 14.36
CA GLU A 461 12.67 25.06 14.91
C GLU A 461 12.02 24.15 13.86
N GLY A 462 12.28 24.35 12.55
CA GLY A 462 11.90 23.42 11.48
C GLY A 462 10.39 23.32 11.14
N THR A 463 9.49 23.64 12.06
CA THR A 463 8.02 23.53 11.91
C THR A 463 7.36 24.78 11.35
N VAL A 464 8.05 25.92 11.34
CA VAL A 464 7.52 27.18 10.80
C VAL A 464 8.20 27.48 9.46
N VAL A 465 7.41 27.45 8.40
CA VAL A 465 7.80 27.90 7.06
C VAL A 465 7.33 29.34 6.86
N ARG A 466 8.20 30.20 6.31
CA ARG A 466 7.90 31.59 5.94
C ARG A 466 8.10 31.79 4.44
N TRP A 467 7.29 32.66 3.83
CA TRP A 467 7.41 32.98 2.41
C TRP A 467 7.09 34.45 2.09
N SER A 468 7.49 34.87 0.88
CA SER A 468 7.16 36.19 0.31
C SER A 468 6.76 36.10 -1.16
N GLY A 469 6.01 37.11 -1.62
CA GLY A 469 5.42 37.15 -2.97
C GLY A 469 4.13 36.35 -3.10
N GLY A 470 3.56 36.33 -4.30
CA GLY A 470 2.37 35.54 -4.63
C GLY A 470 1.02 36.18 -4.31
N ASP A 471 0.93 37.48 -3.95
CA ASP A 471 -0.34 38.16 -3.65
C ASP A 471 -1.02 38.79 -4.88
N THR A 472 -0.26 39.16 -5.90
CA THR A 472 -0.76 39.73 -7.17
C THR A 472 0.14 39.27 -8.32
N GLY A 473 -0.46 38.85 -9.44
CA GLY A 473 0.27 38.36 -10.60
C GLY A 473 0.50 39.44 -11.66
N ALA A 474 1.70 39.48 -12.21
CA ALA A 474 1.92 40.00 -13.56
C ALA A 474 1.42 39.01 -14.65
N THR A 475 1.01 37.78 -14.30
CA THR A 475 0.65 36.70 -15.25
C THR A 475 -0.37 35.63 -14.76
N GLY A 476 -1.15 35.84 -13.68
CA GLY A 476 -2.09 34.82 -13.17
C GLY A 476 -3.28 35.38 -12.38
N ASP A 477 -4.33 34.56 -12.19
CA ASP A 477 -5.56 34.95 -11.47
C ASP A 477 -5.30 35.13 -9.97
N ALA A 478 -6.12 35.97 -9.31
CA ALA A 478 -5.92 36.33 -7.92
C ALA A 478 -5.91 35.09 -6.99
N PRO A 479 -4.92 34.96 -6.10
CA PRO A 479 -4.86 33.88 -5.13
C PRO A 479 -5.99 34.00 -4.09
N THR A 480 -6.48 32.87 -3.62
CA THR A 480 -7.38 32.74 -2.46
C THR A 480 -6.63 32.34 -1.18
N GLY A 481 -5.37 31.92 -1.30
CA GLY A 481 -4.50 31.55 -0.17
C GLY A 481 -3.12 31.05 -0.61
N TYR A 482 -2.46 30.31 0.27
CA TYR A 482 -1.18 29.65 0.04
C TYR A 482 -1.22 28.21 0.52
N ARG A 483 -0.45 27.32 -0.13
CA ARG A 483 -0.25 25.93 0.28
C ARG A 483 1.23 25.63 0.43
N ALA A 484 1.64 25.18 1.63
CA ALA A 484 2.98 24.68 1.88
C ALA A 484 3.03 23.15 1.71
N TYR A 485 4.06 22.65 1.04
CA TYR A 485 4.33 21.23 0.80
C TYR A 485 5.54 20.81 1.60
N VAL A 486 5.42 19.70 2.32
CA VAL A 486 6.58 18.89 2.69
C VAL A 486 6.87 17.96 1.52
N VAL A 487 8.05 18.09 0.93
CA VAL A 487 8.51 17.30 -0.21
C VAL A 487 9.24 16.08 0.35
N GLU A 488 8.56 14.94 0.35
CA GLU A 488 9.12 13.63 0.65
C GLU A 488 8.45 12.56 -0.22
N TYR A 489 9.24 11.62 -0.72
CA TYR A 489 8.76 10.51 -1.53
C TYR A 489 8.09 9.48 -0.59
N PRO A 490 6.84 9.03 -0.76
CA PRO A 490 5.83 9.37 -1.78
C PRO A 490 4.65 10.22 -1.23
N TYR A 491 4.81 10.96 -0.12
CA TYR A 491 3.70 11.67 0.54
C TYR A 491 3.91 13.18 0.64
N TRP A 492 3.00 13.93 0.03
CA TRP A 492 2.89 15.38 0.22
C TRP A 492 2.04 15.68 1.45
N LEU A 493 2.63 16.15 2.54
CA LEU A 493 1.84 16.83 3.57
C LEU A 493 1.65 18.29 3.14
N THR A 494 0.38 18.70 3.07
CA THR A 494 0.01 20.05 2.65
C THR A 494 -0.63 20.84 3.79
N VAL A 495 -0.29 22.12 3.88
CA VAL A 495 -0.91 23.05 4.82
C VAL A 495 -1.39 24.28 4.08
N ASP A 496 -2.67 24.56 4.20
CA ASP A 496 -3.26 25.75 3.63
C ASP A 496 -3.20 26.91 4.61
N ALA A 497 -2.83 28.07 4.09
CA ALA A 497 -2.80 29.34 4.81
C ALA A 497 -3.68 30.35 4.06
N PRO A 498 -4.41 31.22 4.78
CA PRO A 498 -5.30 32.19 4.15
C PRO A 498 -4.53 33.25 3.36
N LEU A 499 -5.23 33.95 2.46
CA LEU A 499 -4.68 35.08 1.73
C LEU A 499 -4.08 36.12 2.71
N GLY A 500 -2.88 36.64 2.37
CA GLY A 500 -2.13 37.56 3.22
C GLY A 500 -1.23 36.89 4.28
N ALA A 501 -1.33 35.56 4.47
CA ALA A 501 -0.39 34.84 5.33
C ALA A 501 1.04 34.89 4.75
N ARG A 502 2.03 34.95 5.65
CA ARG A 502 3.48 34.92 5.33
C ARG A 502 4.21 33.78 6.04
N SER A 503 3.44 32.96 6.74
CA SER A 503 3.95 31.84 7.50
C SER A 503 2.85 30.82 7.71
N ALA A 504 3.24 29.55 7.73
CA ALA A 504 2.40 28.44 8.14
C ALA A 504 3.19 27.61 9.16
N VAL A 505 2.46 27.06 10.13
CA VAL A 505 2.99 26.02 11.00
C VAL A 505 2.66 24.71 10.30
N LEU A 506 3.71 23.97 9.92
CA LEU A 506 3.55 22.62 9.42
C LEU A 506 3.05 21.74 10.57
N PRO A 507 1.97 20.95 10.39
CA PRO A 507 1.62 19.90 11.32
C PRO A 507 2.89 19.10 11.58
N THR A 508 3.22 18.82 12.84
CA THR A 508 4.29 17.89 13.16
C THR A 508 3.86 16.51 12.65
N PRO A 509 4.40 16.05 11.52
CA PRO A 509 3.78 14.94 10.82
C PRO A 509 4.18 13.64 11.48
N SER A 510 3.42 12.61 11.13
CA SER A 510 3.81 11.21 10.87
C SER A 510 5.28 10.78 11.00
N TYR A 511 6.18 11.64 10.53
CA TYR A 511 7.51 11.32 10.00
C TYR A 511 8.51 10.79 11.03
N GLY A 512 9.39 9.94 10.52
CA GLY A 512 10.36 9.20 11.29
C GLY A 512 11.41 10.11 11.92
N LEU A 513 12.04 9.59 12.96
CA LEU A 513 13.23 10.18 13.54
C LEU A 513 14.35 10.11 12.49
N GLY A 514 14.82 11.26 11.98
CA GLY A 514 16.04 11.35 11.15
C GLY A 514 15.88 11.77 9.69
N GLU A 515 14.66 11.92 9.15
CA GLU A 515 14.47 12.34 7.76
C GLU A 515 14.70 13.86 7.57
N LYS A 516 15.38 14.23 6.47
CA LYS A 516 15.55 15.63 6.06
C LYS A 516 14.53 15.92 4.97
N VAL A 517 13.56 16.77 5.28
CA VAL A 517 12.57 17.19 4.29
C VAL A 517 13.01 18.48 3.60
N THR A 518 12.51 18.67 2.38
CA THR A 518 12.52 19.99 1.74
C THR A 518 11.10 20.53 1.72
N ILE A 519 10.94 21.85 1.79
CA ILE A 519 9.63 22.49 1.82
C ILE A 519 9.48 23.37 0.58
N ARG A 520 8.29 23.39 0.01
CA ARG A 520 7.89 24.31 -1.07
C ARG A 520 6.62 25.05 -0.69
N VAL A 521 6.37 26.21 -1.27
CA VAL A 521 5.11 26.94 -1.08
C VAL A 521 4.56 27.38 -2.43
N ALA A 522 3.25 27.23 -2.64
CA ALA A 522 2.54 27.74 -3.81
C ALA A 522 1.41 28.68 -3.37
N ALA A 523 1.07 29.67 -4.18
CA ALA A 523 -0.22 30.34 -4.05
C ALA A 523 -1.32 29.37 -4.50
N ILE A 524 -2.52 29.46 -3.93
CA ILE A 524 -3.69 28.67 -4.34
C ILE A 524 -4.78 29.61 -4.82
N ASN A 525 -5.56 29.20 -5.81
CA ASN A 525 -6.85 29.80 -6.16
C ASN A 525 -7.88 28.66 -6.41
N ALA A 526 -8.99 28.95 -7.09
CA ALA A 526 -9.99 27.93 -7.43
C ALA A 526 -9.42 26.77 -8.30
N MET A 527 -8.29 26.97 -8.97
CA MET A 527 -7.54 25.95 -9.73
C MET A 527 -6.73 24.99 -8.85
N GLY A 528 -6.63 25.26 -7.55
CA GLY A 528 -5.63 24.64 -6.70
C GLY A 528 -4.30 25.41 -6.74
N PRO A 529 -3.17 24.76 -6.45
CA PRO A 529 -1.89 25.44 -6.30
C PRO A 529 -1.20 25.77 -7.62
N GLY A 530 -0.61 26.96 -7.69
CA GLY A 530 0.27 27.37 -8.78
C GLY A 530 1.67 26.73 -8.68
N VAL A 531 2.60 27.19 -9.52
CA VAL A 531 3.99 26.69 -9.53
C VAL A 531 4.60 26.83 -8.13
N PRO A 532 4.98 25.72 -7.47
CA PRO A 532 5.62 25.79 -6.16
C PRO A 532 6.96 26.50 -6.24
N SER A 533 7.35 27.18 -5.16
CA SER A 533 8.66 27.79 -5.02
C SER A 533 9.80 26.79 -5.26
N ALA A 534 11.02 27.34 -5.43
CA ALA A 534 12.23 26.54 -5.24
C ALA A 534 12.19 25.85 -3.87
N PRO A 535 12.72 24.61 -3.77
CA PRO A 535 12.72 23.87 -2.51
C PRO A 535 13.65 24.56 -1.49
N THR A 536 13.28 24.51 -0.22
CA THR A 536 14.20 24.91 0.86
C THR A 536 15.40 23.98 0.90
N ARG A 537 16.46 24.40 1.62
CA ARG A 537 17.52 23.46 2.00
C ARG A 537 16.93 22.31 2.83
N PRO A 538 17.39 21.05 2.66
CA PRO A 538 16.91 19.92 3.46
C PRO A 538 17.11 20.16 4.96
N ARG A 539 16.08 19.94 5.77
CA ARG A 539 16.12 20.07 7.25
C ARG A 539 15.29 18.99 7.93
N HIS A 540 15.67 18.63 9.15
CA HIS A 540 14.87 17.77 10.02
C HIS A 540 13.61 18.52 10.48
N LEU A 541 12.46 17.83 10.45
CA LEU A 541 11.23 18.30 11.10
C LEU A 541 11.23 17.78 12.54
N GLY A 542 11.30 18.68 13.52
CA GLY A 542 11.50 18.30 14.92
C GLY A 542 12.95 18.39 15.35
N GLY A 543 13.21 18.26 16.65
CA GLY A 543 14.53 18.33 17.26
C GLY A 543 15.49 17.26 16.71
N GLN A 544 16.74 17.27 17.19
CA GLN A 544 17.70 16.21 16.85
C GLN A 544 17.06 14.84 17.12
N ALA A 545 17.20 13.89 16.19
CA ALA A 545 16.74 12.53 16.43
C ALA A 545 17.29 12.04 17.79
N PRO A 546 16.47 11.42 18.66
CA PRO A 546 16.87 11.00 20.00
C PRO A 546 17.98 9.94 19.97
N TYR A 547 18.25 9.34 18.81
CA TYR A 547 19.37 8.41 18.66
C TYR A 547 20.26 8.89 17.52
N PRO A 548 21.60 8.88 17.70
CA PRO A 548 22.54 9.30 16.65
C PRO A 548 22.49 8.41 15.40
N THR A 549 22.19 7.11 15.56
CA THR A 549 22.05 6.14 14.46
C THR A 549 20.94 5.11 14.73
N TRP A 550 20.53 4.39 13.68
CA TRP A 550 19.62 3.25 13.83
C TRP A 550 20.19 2.13 14.70
N ASP A 551 21.49 1.87 14.65
CA ASP A 551 22.12 0.86 15.52
C ASP A 551 22.05 1.28 17.00
N ASP A 552 22.23 2.57 17.30
CA ASP A 552 22.11 3.09 18.68
C ASP A 552 20.68 2.95 19.22
N MET A 553 19.68 3.25 18.37
CA MET A 553 18.27 3.06 18.71
C MET A 553 17.96 1.58 18.94
N VAL A 554 18.34 0.71 18.00
CA VAL A 554 18.07 -0.73 18.08
C VAL A 554 18.77 -1.36 19.27
N ALA A 555 20.03 -1.02 19.52
CA ALA A 555 20.79 -1.52 20.66
C ALA A 555 20.15 -1.10 21.99
N THR A 556 19.74 0.16 22.12
CA THR A 556 19.11 0.70 23.35
C THR A 556 17.75 0.04 23.60
N LEU A 557 16.88 0.00 22.60
CA LEU A 557 15.53 -0.54 22.75
C LEU A 557 15.55 -2.06 22.98
N ARG A 558 16.44 -2.82 22.31
CA ARG A 558 16.62 -4.25 22.59
C ARG A 558 17.18 -4.49 23.99
N GLY A 559 18.11 -3.66 24.46
CA GLY A 559 18.56 -3.67 25.85
C GLY A 559 17.39 -3.56 26.84
N THR A 560 16.51 -2.60 26.61
CA THR A 560 15.33 -2.34 27.46
C THR A 560 14.29 -3.46 27.41
N PHE A 561 13.87 -3.86 26.20
CA PHE A 561 12.71 -4.74 26.02
C PHE A 561 13.09 -6.23 25.92
N LYS A 562 14.23 -6.56 25.29
CA LYS A 562 14.72 -7.96 25.19
C LYS A 562 15.66 -8.35 26.33
N GLY A 563 16.09 -7.38 27.16
CA GLY A 563 17.05 -7.58 28.23
C GLY A 563 18.51 -7.69 27.77
N THR A 564 18.77 -7.54 26.47
CA THR A 564 20.11 -7.52 25.88
C THR A 564 20.09 -6.73 24.57
N PRO A 565 21.09 -5.88 24.30
CA PRO A 565 21.24 -5.24 22.99
C PRO A 565 21.38 -6.25 21.84
N GLY A 566 21.88 -7.47 22.13
CA GLY A 566 22.20 -8.49 21.13
C GLY A 566 23.53 -8.21 20.41
N SER A 567 24.02 -9.18 19.63
CA SER A 567 25.18 -9.00 18.75
C SER A 567 24.82 -8.11 17.55
N TRP A 568 25.83 -7.60 16.84
CA TRP A 568 25.63 -6.82 15.61
C TRP A 568 24.75 -7.57 14.58
N ASN A 569 25.01 -8.86 14.32
CA ASN A 569 24.18 -9.68 13.43
C ASN A 569 22.71 -9.75 13.88
N ALA A 570 22.46 -9.79 15.20
CA ALA A 570 21.10 -9.86 15.74
C ALA A 570 20.35 -8.52 15.68
N ARG A 571 21.08 -7.40 15.46
CA ARG A 571 20.53 -6.05 15.25
C ARG A 571 20.45 -5.68 13.77
N TYR A 572 21.28 -6.30 12.93
CA TYR A 572 21.40 -5.99 11.50
C TYR A 572 20.07 -6.02 10.75
N GLU A 573 19.23 -7.04 10.99
CA GLU A 573 17.91 -7.14 10.35
C GLU A 573 16.95 -6.03 10.80
N ASP A 574 16.93 -5.70 12.09
CA ASP A 574 16.10 -4.61 12.63
C ASP A 574 16.58 -3.24 12.10
N VAL A 575 17.91 -3.04 12.04
CA VAL A 575 18.52 -1.82 11.50
C VAL A 575 18.20 -1.69 10.01
N ASN A 576 18.35 -2.75 9.22
CA ASN A 576 18.02 -2.73 7.80
C ASN A 576 16.52 -2.47 7.56
N ALA A 577 15.64 -3.07 8.36
CA ALA A 577 14.21 -2.84 8.23
C ALA A 577 13.80 -1.40 8.57
N LEU A 578 14.48 -0.77 9.53
CA LEU A 578 14.31 0.65 9.85
C LEU A 578 14.90 1.55 8.75
N ASP A 579 16.09 1.21 8.25
CA ASP A 579 16.80 1.97 7.21
C ASP A 579 16.08 1.93 5.86
N SER A 580 15.51 0.77 5.50
CA SER A 580 14.73 0.59 4.27
C SER A 580 13.28 1.06 4.37
N GLY A 581 12.85 1.54 5.54
CA GLY A 581 11.44 1.91 5.81
C GLY A 581 10.47 0.73 5.89
N ALA A 582 10.95 -0.52 5.88
CA ALA A 582 10.11 -1.72 5.98
C ALA A 582 9.37 -1.82 7.33
N ILE A 583 9.92 -1.22 8.39
CA ILE A 583 9.24 -1.02 9.67
C ILE A 583 9.46 0.41 10.17
N THR A 584 8.41 1.03 10.70
CA THR A 584 8.56 2.33 11.34
C THR A 584 9.15 2.19 12.74
N PRO A 585 9.89 3.19 13.26
CA PRO A 585 10.34 3.20 14.66
C PRO A 585 9.24 2.91 15.68
N ALA A 586 8.04 3.44 15.43
CA ALA A 586 6.86 3.25 16.26
C ALA A 586 6.36 1.80 16.25
N ASN A 587 6.28 1.18 15.06
CA ASN A 587 5.90 -0.23 14.92
C ASN A 587 6.97 -1.17 15.48
N TYR A 588 8.24 -0.80 15.35
CA TYR A 588 9.35 -1.51 15.96
C TYR A 588 9.24 -1.52 17.49
N VAL A 589 9.03 -0.36 18.13
CA VAL A 589 8.78 -0.28 19.57
C VAL A 589 7.51 -1.03 19.99
N ALA A 590 6.43 -0.93 19.21
CA ALA A 590 5.19 -1.66 19.47
C ALA A 590 5.37 -3.19 19.42
N THR A 591 6.30 -3.68 18.61
CA THR A 591 6.71 -5.09 18.56
C THR A 591 7.56 -5.47 19.76
N LEU A 592 8.52 -4.63 20.13
CA LEU A 592 9.42 -4.86 21.27
C LEU A 592 8.70 -4.86 22.62
N VAL A 593 7.71 -4.00 22.81
CA VAL A 593 7.01 -3.95 24.11
C VAL A 593 6.19 -5.21 24.41
N THR A 594 5.83 -5.97 23.39
CA THR A 594 5.22 -7.32 23.51
C THR A 594 6.23 -8.47 23.53
N ASP A 595 7.53 -8.16 23.60
CA ASP A 595 8.55 -9.20 23.63
C ASP A 595 8.34 -10.14 24.84
N PRO A 596 8.51 -11.46 24.66
CA PRO A 596 8.35 -12.43 25.74
C PRO A 596 9.20 -12.15 26.98
N HIS A 597 10.31 -11.42 26.87
CA HIS A 597 11.14 -11.01 28.00
C HIS A 597 10.56 -9.83 28.80
N TYR A 598 9.70 -9.00 28.21
CA TYR A 598 9.18 -7.78 28.81
C TYR A 598 7.71 -7.91 29.26
N GLU A 599 6.77 -8.09 28.32
CA GLU A 599 5.34 -7.98 28.60
C GLU A 599 4.87 -8.88 29.75
N PRO A 600 5.22 -10.19 29.79
CA PRO A 600 4.74 -11.07 30.85
C PRO A 600 5.28 -10.73 32.25
N ARG A 601 6.29 -9.85 32.34
CA ARG A 601 6.90 -9.41 33.60
C ARG A 601 6.34 -8.06 34.05
N VAL A 602 5.83 -7.24 33.13
CA VAL A 602 5.38 -5.87 33.40
C VAL A 602 3.86 -5.75 33.42
N ALA A 603 3.17 -6.27 32.40
CA ALA A 603 1.72 -6.14 32.26
C ALA A 603 0.94 -6.76 33.43
N PRO A 604 1.25 -7.98 33.92
CA PRO A 604 0.53 -8.56 35.04
C PRO A 604 0.73 -7.78 36.35
N VAL A 605 1.92 -7.21 36.57
CA VAL A 605 2.22 -6.38 37.76
C VAL A 605 1.42 -5.09 37.72
N ALA A 606 1.36 -4.41 36.57
CA ALA A 606 0.53 -3.21 36.40
C ALA A 606 -0.95 -3.50 36.70
N ARG A 607 -1.47 -4.65 36.24
CA ARG A 607 -2.82 -5.11 36.57
C ARG A 607 -3.01 -5.40 38.06
N LEU A 608 -2.01 -5.98 38.75
CA LEU A 608 -2.09 -6.20 40.20
C LEU A 608 -2.15 -4.88 40.99
N TYR A 609 -1.37 -3.87 40.63
CA TYR A 609 -1.46 -2.55 41.27
C TYR A 609 -2.85 -1.91 41.11
N ARG A 610 -3.43 -2.01 39.91
CA ARG A 610 -4.80 -1.53 39.68
C ARG A 610 -5.82 -2.33 40.49
N ALA A 611 -5.69 -3.65 40.52
CA ALA A 611 -6.62 -4.54 41.19
C ALA A 611 -6.57 -4.40 42.73
N TYR A 612 -5.38 -4.29 43.31
CA TYR A 612 -5.23 -4.12 44.76
C TYR A 612 -5.44 -2.68 45.22
N PHE A 613 -4.91 -1.68 44.51
CA PHE A 613 -4.77 -0.33 45.05
C PHE A 613 -5.47 0.75 44.21
N ARG A 614 -6.14 0.38 43.10
CA ARG A 614 -6.81 1.30 42.17
C ARG A 614 -5.92 2.44 41.67
N ARG A 615 -4.62 2.21 41.59
CA ARG A 615 -3.63 3.16 41.06
C ARG A 615 -2.64 2.46 40.13
N LEU A 616 -1.91 3.27 39.35
CA LEU A 616 -0.76 2.80 38.59
C LEU A 616 0.45 2.60 39.50
N PRO A 617 1.34 1.65 39.19
CA PRO A 617 2.62 1.55 39.87
C PRO A 617 3.46 2.80 39.60
N ASP A 618 4.24 3.23 40.59
CA ASP A 618 5.42 4.05 40.31
C ASP A 618 6.50 3.19 39.62
N HIS A 619 7.44 3.85 38.93
CA HIS A 619 8.43 3.16 38.12
C HIS A 619 9.32 2.22 38.96
N ALA A 620 9.74 2.65 40.15
CA ALA A 620 10.59 1.85 41.03
C ALA A 620 9.88 0.58 41.51
N GLY A 621 8.60 0.68 41.91
CA GLY A 621 7.78 -0.45 42.32
C GLY A 621 7.51 -1.41 41.16
N LEU A 622 7.16 -0.89 39.97
CA LEU A 622 6.97 -1.72 38.78
C LEU A 622 8.23 -2.52 38.45
N ARG A 623 9.39 -1.85 38.44
CA ARG A 623 10.69 -2.49 38.19
C ARG A 623 11.00 -3.56 39.22
N TYR A 624 10.85 -3.26 40.51
CA TYR A 624 11.12 -4.22 41.60
C TYR A 624 10.34 -5.52 41.42
N TRP A 625 9.03 -5.44 41.19
CA TRP A 625 8.19 -6.64 41.04
C TRP A 625 8.41 -7.36 39.71
N ALA A 626 8.67 -6.63 38.62
CA ALA A 626 9.08 -7.23 37.35
C ALA A 626 10.40 -8.02 37.51
N ASP A 627 11.36 -7.49 38.28
CA ASP A 627 12.62 -8.18 38.57
C ASP A 627 12.43 -9.44 39.42
N GLN A 628 11.48 -9.46 40.36
CA GLN A 628 11.12 -10.68 41.08
C GLN A 628 10.59 -11.76 40.12
N LEU A 629 9.77 -11.37 39.13
CA LEU A 629 9.29 -12.30 38.10
C LEU A 629 10.42 -12.79 37.19
N ARG A 630 11.37 -11.92 36.83
CA ARG A 630 12.60 -12.30 36.09
C ARG A 630 13.46 -13.27 36.88
N ALA A 631 13.53 -13.12 38.20
CA ALA A 631 14.22 -14.03 39.12
C ALA A 631 13.46 -15.35 39.39
N GLY A 632 12.36 -15.61 38.68
CA GLY A 632 11.63 -16.88 38.74
C GLY A 632 10.56 -16.96 39.85
N ARG A 633 10.26 -15.86 40.55
CA ARG A 633 9.09 -15.83 41.45
C ARG A 633 7.81 -15.90 40.61
N SER A 634 6.82 -16.63 41.12
CA SER A 634 5.52 -16.71 40.45
C SER A 634 4.71 -15.42 40.67
N LEU A 635 3.84 -15.08 39.72
CA LEU A 635 2.86 -14.00 39.90
C LEU A 635 2.00 -14.22 41.15
N GLY A 636 1.69 -15.49 41.46
CA GLY A 636 1.00 -15.91 42.70
C GLY A 636 1.71 -15.42 43.97
N TRP A 637 3.03 -15.57 44.00
CA TRP A 637 3.85 -15.10 45.11
C TRP A 637 3.83 -13.57 45.22
N VAL A 638 3.98 -12.87 44.09
CA VAL A 638 3.90 -11.39 44.03
C VAL A 638 2.55 -10.89 44.51
N SER A 639 1.45 -11.43 43.97
CA SER A 639 0.09 -11.08 44.38
C SER A 639 -0.17 -11.35 45.86
N GLN A 640 0.36 -12.46 46.38
CA GLN A 640 0.22 -12.78 47.80
C GLN A 640 0.98 -11.77 48.68
N ALA A 641 2.14 -11.28 48.24
CA ALA A 641 2.88 -10.21 48.92
C ALA A 641 2.10 -8.89 48.94
N PHE A 642 1.41 -8.52 47.86
CA PHE A 642 0.55 -7.33 47.81
C PHE A 642 -0.57 -7.41 48.84
N SER A 643 -1.25 -8.56 48.95
CA SER A 643 -2.34 -8.74 49.93
C SER A 643 -1.90 -8.64 51.40
N ARG A 644 -0.59 -8.68 51.67
CA ARG A 644 0.02 -8.58 53.01
C ARG A 644 0.87 -7.33 53.16
N SER A 645 0.90 -6.46 52.15
CA SER A 645 1.76 -5.29 52.18
C SER A 645 1.25 -4.28 53.20
N PRO A 646 2.15 -3.46 53.78
CA PRO A 646 1.72 -2.32 54.59
C PRO A 646 0.75 -1.41 53.84
N GLU A 647 0.91 -1.22 52.52
CA GLU A 647 -0.01 -0.44 51.71
C GLU A 647 -1.44 -1.02 51.70
N PHE A 648 -1.58 -2.35 51.58
CA PHE A 648 -2.87 -3.02 51.64
C PHE A 648 -3.52 -2.88 53.02
N VAL A 649 -2.75 -3.13 54.08
CA VAL A 649 -3.24 -3.02 55.46
C VAL A 649 -3.61 -1.58 55.80
N ASN A 650 -2.82 -0.60 55.35
CA ASN A 650 -3.11 0.82 55.61
C ASN A 650 -4.31 1.32 54.80
N THR A 651 -4.57 0.77 53.62
CA THR A 651 -5.68 1.21 52.75
C THR A 651 -7.00 0.55 53.14
N TYR A 652 -6.99 -0.73 53.53
CA TYR A 652 -8.21 -1.51 53.75
C TYR A 652 -8.37 -2.09 55.15
N GLY A 653 -7.35 -2.03 55.99
CA GLY A 653 -7.35 -2.65 57.32
C GLY A 653 -7.33 -4.18 57.28
N SER A 654 -7.72 -4.80 58.39
CA SER A 654 -7.89 -6.26 58.48
C SER A 654 -9.25 -6.66 57.93
N LEU A 655 -9.26 -7.29 56.76
CA LEU A 655 -10.48 -7.81 56.13
C LEU A 655 -10.68 -9.29 56.43
N THR A 656 -11.93 -9.69 56.67
CA THR A 656 -12.35 -11.10 56.53
C THR A 656 -12.29 -11.55 55.07
N ASP A 657 -12.30 -12.85 54.81
CA ASP A 657 -12.30 -13.36 53.43
C ASP A 657 -13.52 -12.91 52.64
N ARG A 658 -14.67 -12.82 53.30
CA ARG A 658 -15.92 -12.34 52.68
C ARG A 658 -15.82 -10.86 52.27
N GLN A 659 -15.22 -10.02 53.12
CA GLN A 659 -14.96 -8.61 52.80
C GLN A 659 -13.88 -8.45 51.73
N PHE A 660 -12.86 -9.31 51.74
CA PHE A 660 -11.83 -9.32 50.69
C PHE A 660 -12.44 -9.64 49.32
N VAL A 661 -13.33 -10.63 49.21
CA VAL A 661 -14.01 -10.93 47.94
C VAL A 661 -14.87 -9.77 47.45
N ASP A 662 -15.63 -9.10 48.33
CA ASP A 662 -16.40 -7.90 47.95
C ASP A 662 -15.47 -6.79 47.41
N LEU A 663 -14.32 -6.56 48.05
CA LEU A 663 -13.32 -5.61 47.58
C LEU A 663 -12.77 -5.98 46.19
N VAL A 664 -12.45 -7.25 45.94
CA VAL A 664 -11.94 -7.73 44.64
C VAL A 664 -12.94 -7.42 43.52
N TYR A 665 -14.23 -7.71 43.72
CA TYR A 665 -15.26 -7.42 42.72
C TYR A 665 -15.37 -5.92 42.43
N ARG A 666 -15.36 -5.08 43.46
CA ARG A 666 -15.46 -3.62 43.27
C ARG A 666 -14.24 -3.03 42.60
N ASN A 667 -13.04 -3.48 42.96
CA ASN A 667 -11.80 -2.94 42.42
C ASN A 667 -11.53 -3.40 40.98
N VAL A 668 -11.86 -4.65 40.66
CA VAL A 668 -11.52 -5.24 39.35
C VAL A 668 -12.69 -5.15 38.36
N LEU A 669 -13.91 -5.42 38.81
CA LEU A 669 -15.10 -5.48 37.95
C LEU A 669 -16.00 -4.24 38.06
N GLY A 670 -15.70 -3.31 38.97
CA GLY A 670 -16.49 -2.09 39.16
C GLY A 670 -17.91 -2.32 39.70
N ARG A 671 -18.23 -3.53 40.18
CA ARG A 671 -19.56 -3.93 40.63
C ARG A 671 -19.51 -4.72 41.94
N ALA A 672 -20.63 -4.81 42.64
CA ALA A 672 -20.78 -5.70 43.79
C ALA A 672 -20.82 -7.17 43.34
N PRO A 673 -20.36 -8.13 44.18
CA PRO A 673 -20.43 -9.54 43.86
C PRO A 673 -21.87 -10.05 43.88
N GLU A 674 -22.24 -10.86 42.88
CA GLU A 674 -23.45 -11.65 42.95
C GLU A 674 -23.35 -12.74 44.04
N THR A 675 -24.49 -13.13 44.62
CA THR A 675 -24.53 -14.05 45.78
C THR A 675 -23.80 -15.37 45.53
N ALA A 676 -23.95 -15.96 44.34
CA ALA A 676 -23.30 -17.21 43.98
C ALA A 676 -21.77 -17.08 43.91
N GLY A 677 -21.28 -16.05 43.20
CA GLY A 677 -19.85 -15.76 43.11
C GLY A 677 -19.24 -15.40 44.47
N TRP A 678 -19.94 -14.59 45.27
CA TRP A 678 -19.47 -14.21 46.60
C TRP A 678 -19.27 -15.42 47.52
N ASN A 679 -20.26 -16.33 47.54
CA ASN A 679 -20.20 -17.55 48.35
C ASN A 679 -19.12 -18.51 47.86
N TYR A 680 -18.99 -18.69 46.54
CA TYR A 680 -17.97 -19.56 45.95
C TYR A 680 -16.55 -19.11 46.30
N TRP A 681 -16.20 -17.85 45.99
CA TRP A 681 -14.84 -17.34 46.24
C TRP A 681 -14.52 -17.24 47.74
N THR A 682 -15.51 -16.93 48.57
CA THR A 682 -15.34 -16.95 50.03
C THR A 682 -15.06 -18.38 50.51
N GLY A 683 -15.81 -19.37 50.03
CA GLY A 683 -15.60 -20.79 50.37
C GLY A 683 -14.22 -21.31 49.96
N VAL A 684 -13.71 -20.89 48.80
CA VAL A 684 -12.37 -21.25 48.31
C VAL A 684 -11.25 -20.67 49.19
N LEU A 685 -11.46 -19.48 49.78
CA LEU A 685 -10.53 -18.88 50.74
C LEU A 685 -10.61 -19.54 52.12
N THR A 686 -11.81 -19.76 52.65
CA THR A 686 -12.01 -20.33 53.99
C THR A 686 -11.55 -21.78 54.10
N SER A 687 -11.66 -22.54 53.01
CA SER A 687 -11.16 -23.92 52.91
C SER A 687 -9.63 -24.00 52.73
N GLY A 688 -8.95 -22.87 52.47
CA GLY A 688 -7.52 -22.84 52.19
C GLY A 688 -7.11 -23.39 50.82
N HIS A 689 -8.08 -23.75 49.95
CA HIS A 689 -7.81 -24.25 48.60
C HIS A 689 -7.11 -23.22 47.71
N ARG A 690 -7.38 -21.92 47.94
CA ARG A 690 -6.57 -20.83 47.37
C ARG A 690 -6.30 -19.77 48.42
N ASN A 691 -5.16 -19.11 48.31
CA ASN A 691 -4.86 -17.89 49.06
C ASN A 691 -5.40 -16.63 48.35
N ARG A 692 -5.37 -15.49 49.04
CA ARG A 692 -5.86 -14.20 48.51
C ARG A 692 -5.14 -13.77 47.23
N GLY A 693 -3.85 -14.07 47.10
CA GLY A 693 -3.10 -13.80 45.86
C GLY A 693 -3.61 -14.61 44.68
N GLN A 694 -3.86 -15.90 44.87
CA GLN A 694 -4.40 -16.79 43.83
C GLN A 694 -5.83 -16.44 43.43
N VAL A 695 -6.65 -15.95 44.36
CA VAL A 695 -7.98 -15.41 44.04
C VAL A 695 -7.84 -14.13 43.21
N MET A 696 -7.03 -13.16 43.65
CA MET A 696 -6.84 -11.90 42.91
C MET A 696 -6.30 -12.11 41.49
N ILE A 697 -5.40 -13.07 41.27
CA ILE A 697 -4.93 -13.39 39.92
C ILE A 697 -6.07 -13.86 39.02
N GLY A 698 -6.99 -14.68 39.55
CA GLY A 698 -8.16 -15.14 38.79
C GLY A 698 -9.02 -13.99 38.25
N PHE A 699 -9.11 -12.89 38.99
CA PHE A 699 -9.83 -11.68 38.55
C PHE A 699 -8.95 -10.76 37.70
N SER A 700 -7.76 -10.41 38.18
CA SER A 700 -6.88 -9.43 37.51
C SER A 700 -6.32 -9.91 36.18
N GLN A 701 -6.19 -11.22 35.96
CA GLN A 701 -5.71 -11.79 34.70
C GLN A 701 -6.85 -12.45 33.91
N SER A 702 -8.12 -12.23 34.28
CA SER A 702 -9.25 -12.71 33.50
C SER A 702 -9.23 -12.07 32.10
N PRO A 703 -9.68 -12.76 31.03
CA PRO A 703 -9.73 -12.18 29.70
C PRO A 703 -10.51 -10.86 29.63
N GLU A 704 -11.56 -10.72 30.44
CA GLU A 704 -12.33 -9.48 30.57
C GLU A 704 -11.49 -8.33 31.14
N ASN A 705 -10.81 -8.55 32.26
CA ASN A 705 -9.98 -7.51 32.88
C ASN A 705 -8.75 -7.18 32.02
N VAL A 706 -8.14 -8.17 31.37
CA VAL A 706 -7.03 -7.95 30.43
C VAL A 706 -7.47 -7.02 29.31
N ARG A 707 -8.62 -7.27 28.67
CA ARG A 707 -9.17 -6.39 27.63
C ARG A 707 -9.54 -5.00 28.16
N ALA A 708 -10.25 -4.94 29.29
CA ALA A 708 -10.70 -3.67 29.88
C ALA A 708 -9.53 -2.77 30.34
N THR A 709 -8.37 -3.36 30.63
CA THR A 709 -7.20 -2.62 31.13
C THR A 709 -6.11 -2.41 30.08
N ALA A 710 -6.27 -2.94 28.87
CA ALA A 710 -5.22 -2.95 27.84
C ALA A 710 -4.65 -1.54 27.53
N PRO A 711 -5.44 -0.49 27.26
CA PRO A 711 -4.87 0.83 26.93
C PRO A 711 -4.04 1.43 28.07
N THR A 712 -4.51 1.27 29.31
CA THR A 712 -3.78 1.72 30.50
C THR A 712 -2.49 0.94 30.73
N VAL A 713 -2.52 -0.37 30.51
CA VAL A 713 -1.35 -1.24 30.70
C VAL A 713 -0.31 -0.98 29.61
N ASP A 714 -0.74 -0.76 28.37
CA ASP A 714 0.14 -0.36 27.27
C ASP A 714 0.83 0.98 27.55
N ALA A 715 0.10 1.97 28.08
CA ALA A 715 0.71 3.22 28.53
C ALA A 715 1.75 2.98 29.63
N VAL A 716 1.44 2.17 30.65
CA VAL A 716 2.41 1.87 31.72
C VAL A 716 3.66 1.20 31.14
N MET A 717 3.52 0.24 30.23
CA MET A 717 4.66 -0.46 29.62
C MET A 717 5.53 0.48 28.78
N LEU A 718 4.92 1.31 27.92
CA LEU A 718 5.65 2.21 27.04
C LEU A 718 6.35 3.33 27.80
N TYR A 719 5.67 3.99 28.75
CA TYR A 719 6.29 5.04 29.56
C TYR A 719 7.39 4.50 30.49
N ALA A 720 7.22 3.29 31.03
CA ALA A 720 8.27 2.66 31.84
C ALA A 720 9.48 2.28 30.97
N GLY A 721 9.29 1.72 29.78
CA GLY A 721 10.40 1.33 28.90
C GLY A 721 11.11 2.51 28.23
N LEU A 722 10.37 3.52 27.80
CA LEU A 722 10.91 4.62 27.00
C LEU A 722 11.28 5.86 27.83
N LEU A 723 10.70 6.07 29.01
CA LEU A 723 10.92 7.31 29.80
C LEU A 723 11.28 7.06 31.26
N ASP A 724 11.42 5.80 31.70
CA ASP A 724 11.72 5.43 33.10
C ASP A 724 10.78 6.08 34.13
N ARG A 725 9.52 6.28 33.75
CA ARG A 725 8.50 6.86 34.65
C ARG A 725 7.12 6.24 34.42
N LYS A 726 6.21 6.49 35.36
CA LYS A 726 4.80 6.17 35.15
C LYS A 726 4.13 7.23 34.26
N PRO A 727 3.09 6.87 33.50
CA PRO A 727 2.27 7.86 32.81
C PRO A 727 1.44 8.68 33.81
N THR A 728 1.15 9.92 33.45
CA THR A 728 0.17 10.80 34.10
C THR A 728 -1.26 10.37 33.75
N THR A 729 -2.25 10.90 34.47
CA THR A 729 -3.67 10.62 34.16
C THR A 729 -4.04 11.05 32.75
N ALA A 730 -3.61 12.24 32.32
CA ALA A 730 -3.89 12.74 30.97
C ALA A 730 -3.28 11.86 29.87
N GLU A 731 -2.08 11.31 30.09
CA GLU A 731 -1.42 10.40 29.16
C GLU A 731 -2.13 9.04 29.08
N VAL A 732 -2.69 8.55 30.20
CA VAL A 732 -3.52 7.34 30.20
C VAL A 732 -4.86 7.56 29.51
N ASP A 733 -5.49 8.71 29.72
CA ASP A 733 -6.76 9.05 29.06
C ASP A 733 -6.54 9.20 27.54
N ALA A 734 -5.45 9.82 27.12
CA ALA A 734 -5.05 9.91 25.72
C ALA A 734 -4.74 8.53 25.11
N ALA A 735 -4.11 7.62 25.86
CA ALA A 735 -3.82 6.27 25.38
C ALA A 735 -5.07 5.45 25.06
N ALA A 736 -6.23 5.77 25.61
CA ALA A 736 -7.48 5.04 25.38
C ALA A 736 -7.98 5.09 23.92
N SER A 737 -7.59 6.12 23.16
CA SER A 737 -7.98 6.31 21.75
C SER A 737 -6.86 5.96 20.76
N LEU A 738 -5.71 5.48 21.25
CA LEU A 738 -4.51 5.24 20.45
C LEU A 738 -4.18 3.76 20.39
N THR A 739 -3.72 3.32 19.22
CA THR A 739 -2.99 2.06 19.10
C THR A 739 -1.64 2.17 19.82
N ARG A 740 -1.07 1.02 20.19
CA ARG A 740 0.26 0.93 20.81
C ARG A 740 1.35 1.60 19.97
N ALA A 741 1.30 1.46 18.65
CA ALA A 741 2.23 2.13 17.73
C ALA A 741 2.04 3.65 17.75
N GLN A 742 0.80 4.15 17.73
CA GLN A 742 0.53 5.59 17.84
C GLN A 742 1.00 6.17 19.17
N LEU A 743 0.83 5.45 20.29
CA LEU A 743 1.33 5.87 21.59
C LEU A 743 2.87 5.84 21.67
N ALA A 744 3.50 4.77 21.17
CA ALA A 744 4.96 4.67 21.06
C ALA A 744 5.52 5.83 20.23
N ARG A 745 4.85 6.18 19.14
CA ARG A 745 5.20 7.33 18.30
C ARG A 745 5.15 8.65 19.06
N GLN A 746 4.09 8.91 19.83
CA GLN A 746 3.99 10.14 20.62
C GLN A 746 5.15 10.28 21.61
N ILE A 747 5.56 9.18 22.25
CA ILE A 747 6.68 9.17 23.18
C ILE A 747 8.02 9.34 22.45
N LEU A 748 8.22 8.67 21.31
CA LEU A 748 9.42 8.78 20.48
C LEU A 748 9.69 10.21 19.99
N LEU A 749 8.64 11.02 19.85
CA LEU A 749 8.71 12.42 19.40
C LEU A 749 8.70 13.43 20.56
N SER A 750 8.79 12.96 21.80
CA SER A 750 8.74 13.84 22.98
C SER A 750 10.12 14.42 23.29
N ARG A 751 10.17 15.71 23.64
CA ARG A 751 11.39 16.36 24.18
C ARG A 751 11.91 15.62 25.41
N GLU A 752 11.02 15.01 26.18
CA GLU A 752 11.40 14.24 27.36
C GLU A 752 12.25 13.01 26.99
N LEU A 753 11.94 12.35 25.86
CA LEU A 753 12.79 11.27 25.37
C LEU A 753 14.13 11.83 24.88
N GLU A 754 14.12 12.93 24.12
CA GLU A 754 15.35 13.60 23.63
C GLU A 754 16.28 13.98 24.81
N ASP A 755 15.74 14.61 25.86
CA ASP A 755 16.50 14.98 27.06
C ASP A 755 17.08 13.76 27.80
N ARG A 756 16.42 12.60 27.73
CA ARG A 756 16.85 11.36 28.39
C ARG A 756 18.04 10.71 27.68
N VAL A 757 18.05 10.75 26.36
CA VAL A 757 18.99 10.00 25.51
C VAL A 757 20.26 10.77 25.16
N GLY A 758 20.25 12.10 25.29
CA GLY A 758 21.45 12.95 25.23
C GLY A 758 21.60 13.71 23.93
#